data_AF-A0A1E4NHG9-F1
#
_entry.id   AF-A0A1E4NHG9-F1
#
_cell.length_a   1.000
_cell.length_b   1.000
_cell.length_c   1.000
_cell.angle_alpha   90.00
_cell.angle_beta   90.00
_cell.angle_gamma   90.00
#
_symmetry.space_group_name_H-M   'P 1'
#
loop_
_entity.id
_entity.type
_entity.pdbx_description
1 polymer ?
#
loop_
_entity_poly.entity_id
_entity_poly.type
_entity_poly.pdbx_seq_one_letter_code
_entity_poly.pdbx_strand_id
1 'polypeptide(L)'
;MSSARLAVVVCTYNRSASLVETLRSIYACGYTGEAVIDVLVVANNCSDDTLARLADFRAAHPRANLTLDWIEEPQAGKSHALNAAIAHTPHEALCFIDDDQTVEAGFLEQLVAGMRTHPENDIYCGRIWPAWDGSEPSWVHTQGEYAIPIRPFPEFDLGQASFALGPRDRYPSGGNIVVRRSVFETIGGFSVELGPTGHNLAGGEDHDFLKRAVVKGCTIRYLPGVRQLHAIDAERMSTPYTLRKSFLRSRANFLIRRDERRPRLYMLRKILGHFGSAAFTFNGDRRFFYLVRLAASLGELTGAVESLRGPGRRSRLSLPPDRGMLQVEMLGVATVACALIAWFAAGQARWAGLLPTAAVAGIGALTLLAKSLLDFTQTGPRIREEVLTHYRRYTLYALARLTLWAFVLMLFTGGIGVLLYAMLATILNTGWSGGLAFIAALLGVLGGFGLQFVRALRYNPGLLVASMHYRASRLYRLWQFMTPARIGALQWLAVGSVTTLFVLASIALAESNRPGGLIALWAATLGIVGTLIWTAWQPAARPLRSARPRTDGMPPNILMIGSDTLRADRLGALGYRRALTPNIDRLGEAGTLFANCYVPCARTAPSLISLFTGTWPHAHGIRDNFAGDDDTRLRIDALPTHLKKAGYRTAVISDWCGADMGKYSFGFDHVDLPDDQWNLKYLIRQGPKDLRLYVSLFTHNRLGRLLLPEIYYLGGVPLTQPLGGRARRLLSRLAAGDAPFLLNVFYSTTHPPFASEWPWYTRYADPAYTGESKFAMARLTDPFEIIRRQGAPREEFDLDQIVDLYDGCVAEFDDEVGSMLAHLKDCGLADNTLVVVYSDHGMEFFEHDTWGQGNSAVGEASPRIPLVIRDPRCPARGRVDNVVRSIDLAPTLLELAGLTPPAGLDGVSLASCLKSDADCPDLDAFNETGIWIADIPGLPESHLRYPDLLELMEVPDRERGTLAIKPEYDGVILAAKDRMIRQGRWKLVYQPLRDGHALRLHDLAADPACRHDVSDTHPDVVAMLWPRLRTFIGTLDDGTAPAPDQSGQNRQ
;
A
#
# COMPACT_ATOMS: atom_id res chain seq x y z
N MET A 1 16.02 46.59 -16.05
CA MET A 1 15.84 45.14 -15.80
C MET A 1 16.67 44.80 -14.58
N SER A 2 16.00 44.41 -13.48
CA SER A 2 16.66 44.04 -12.22
C SER A 2 17.66 42.90 -12.49
N SER A 3 18.87 42.96 -11.94
CA SER A 3 19.76 41.80 -11.92
C SER A 3 19.05 40.65 -11.20
N ALA A 4 19.11 39.45 -11.79
CA ALA A 4 18.54 38.26 -11.18
C ALA A 4 19.23 37.97 -9.84
N ARG A 5 18.44 37.77 -8.77
CA ARG A 5 18.98 37.53 -7.43
C ARG A 5 19.38 36.05 -7.31
N LEU A 6 20.68 35.77 -7.24
CA LEU A 6 21.25 34.41 -7.22
C LEU A 6 21.74 34.03 -5.82
N ALA A 7 21.38 32.82 -5.36
CA ALA A 7 21.97 32.22 -4.17
C ALA A 7 22.86 31.03 -4.55
N VAL A 8 24.06 30.92 -3.98
CA VAL A 8 24.90 29.72 -4.04
C VAL A 8 24.64 28.88 -2.81
N VAL A 9 24.16 27.65 -2.98
CA VAL A 9 23.77 26.76 -1.90
C VAL A 9 24.80 25.65 -1.76
N VAL A 10 25.39 25.52 -0.57
CA VAL A 10 26.32 24.44 -0.22
C VAL A 10 25.77 23.68 0.99
N CYS A 11 25.47 22.39 0.83
CA CYS A 11 25.02 21.53 1.92
C CYS A 11 26.19 20.69 2.43
N THR A 12 26.39 20.62 3.75
CA THR A 12 27.51 19.85 4.32
C THR A 12 27.10 19.00 5.51
N TYR A 13 27.72 17.83 5.68
CA TYR A 13 27.55 16.94 6.83
C TYR A 13 28.91 16.42 7.31
N ASN A 14 29.39 16.95 8.43
CA ASN A 14 30.65 16.54 9.07
C ASN A 14 31.87 16.56 8.13
N ARG A 15 31.97 17.61 7.31
CA ARG A 15 33.00 17.80 6.26
C ARG A 15 33.58 19.21 6.28
N SER A 16 33.74 19.78 7.48
CA SER A 16 34.16 21.17 7.69
C SER A 16 35.43 21.57 6.91
N ALA A 17 36.42 20.67 6.77
CA ALA A 17 37.65 20.95 6.03
C ALA A 17 37.43 21.09 4.52
N SER A 18 36.61 20.20 3.93
CA SER A 18 36.29 20.23 2.49
C SER A 18 35.42 21.44 2.16
N LEU A 19 34.44 21.73 3.02
CA LEU A 19 33.59 22.92 2.91
C LEU A 19 34.39 24.22 2.83
N VAL A 20 35.43 24.38 3.67
CA VAL A 20 36.28 25.58 3.65
C VAL A 20 37.02 25.71 2.32
N GLU A 21 37.45 24.60 1.70
CA GLU A 21 38.09 24.63 0.39
C GLU A 21 37.11 25.07 -0.70
N THR A 22 35.89 24.51 -0.69
CA THR A 22 34.79 24.93 -1.57
C THR A 22 34.52 26.42 -1.44
N LEU A 23 34.33 26.93 -0.22
CA LEU A 23 34.10 28.35 0.04
C LEU A 23 35.27 29.22 -0.44
N ARG A 24 36.52 28.80 -0.19
CA ARG A 24 37.70 29.53 -0.67
C ARG A 24 37.70 29.65 -2.18
N SER A 25 37.37 28.57 -2.91
CA SER A 25 37.29 28.61 -4.37
C SER A 25 36.18 29.54 -4.88
N ILE A 26 35.02 29.57 -4.24
CA ILE A 26 33.91 30.46 -4.59
C ILE A 26 34.32 31.92 -4.40
N TYR A 27 34.96 32.26 -3.28
CA TYR A 27 35.44 33.62 -3.01
C TYR A 27 36.65 34.00 -3.89
N ALA A 28 37.45 33.03 -4.32
CA ALA A 28 38.61 33.24 -5.19
C ALA A 28 38.27 33.23 -6.69
N CYS A 29 37.03 32.94 -7.10
CA CYS A 29 36.67 32.79 -8.52
C CYS A 29 36.70 34.11 -9.32
N GLY A 30 37.03 35.24 -8.70
CA GLY A 30 37.23 36.52 -9.39
C GLY A 30 35.95 37.27 -9.76
N TYR A 31 34.81 36.98 -9.12
CA TYR A 31 33.54 37.67 -9.40
C TYR A 31 33.60 39.18 -9.11
N THR A 32 33.42 39.99 -10.17
CA THR A 32 33.42 41.48 -10.10
C THR A 32 32.07 42.12 -10.42
N GLY A 33 31.00 41.32 -10.54
CA GLY A 33 29.67 41.82 -10.92
C GLY A 33 29.03 42.73 -9.87
N GLU A 34 28.13 43.61 -10.34
CA GLU A 34 27.35 44.55 -9.51
C GLU A 34 26.24 43.87 -8.69
N ALA A 35 25.85 42.63 -9.02
CA ALA A 35 24.81 41.91 -8.31
C ALA A 35 25.38 41.26 -7.04
N VAL A 36 24.67 41.41 -5.92
CA VAL A 36 25.01 40.70 -4.68
C VAL A 36 24.60 39.23 -4.83
N ILE A 37 25.54 38.32 -4.60
CA ILE A 37 25.29 36.88 -4.57
C ILE A 37 25.40 36.40 -3.12
N ASP A 38 24.36 35.73 -2.63
CA ASP A 38 24.30 35.21 -1.28
C ASP A 38 24.77 33.74 -1.28
N VAL A 39 25.82 33.42 -0.54
CA VAL A 39 26.31 32.05 -0.32
C VAL A 39 25.64 31.52 0.94
N LEU A 40 24.73 30.57 0.78
CA LEU A 40 23.98 29.92 1.85
C LEU A 40 24.54 28.52 2.12
N VAL A 41 25.09 28.31 3.31
CA VAL A 41 25.54 26.99 3.77
C VAL A 41 24.45 26.34 4.61
N VAL A 42 24.10 25.09 4.31
CA VAL A 42 23.21 24.29 5.15
C VAL A 42 24.05 23.28 5.92
N ALA A 43 24.20 23.51 7.23
CA ALA A 43 24.82 22.58 8.17
C ALA A 43 23.81 21.46 8.49
N ASN A 44 23.93 20.35 7.77
CA ASN A 44 22.99 19.24 7.81
C ASN A 44 23.31 18.33 9.01
N ASN A 45 22.79 18.63 10.19
CA ASN A 45 23.00 17.86 11.42
C ASN A 45 24.50 17.63 11.71
N CYS A 46 25.32 18.67 11.53
CA CYS A 46 26.75 18.62 11.80
C CYS A 46 27.04 18.53 13.30
N SER A 47 28.02 17.71 13.67
CA SER A 47 28.55 17.55 15.03
C SER A 47 30.05 17.84 15.11
N ASP A 48 30.67 18.24 14.00
CA ASP A 48 32.07 18.64 13.91
C ASP A 48 32.23 20.17 14.10
N ASP A 49 33.41 20.71 13.77
CA ASP A 49 33.74 22.13 13.88
C ASP A 49 33.18 23.01 12.73
N THR A 50 32.19 22.52 11.96
CA THR A 50 31.61 23.23 10.80
C THR A 50 31.18 24.67 11.13
N LEU A 51 30.38 24.89 12.18
CA LEU A 51 29.87 26.22 12.51
C LEU A 51 30.98 27.20 12.92
N ALA A 52 31.98 26.71 13.66
CA ALA A 52 33.14 27.51 14.04
C ALA A 52 33.93 27.95 12.79
N ARG A 53 34.17 27.02 11.85
CA ARG A 53 34.87 27.33 10.59
C ARG A 53 34.10 28.31 9.71
N LEU A 54 32.76 28.22 9.66
CA LEU A 54 31.94 29.18 8.92
C LEU A 54 32.05 30.59 9.49
N ALA A 55 32.01 30.72 10.82
CA ALA A 55 32.19 32.00 11.51
C ALA A 55 33.58 32.60 11.23
N ASP A 56 34.63 31.79 11.37
CA ASP A 56 36.01 32.20 11.08
C ASP A 56 36.21 32.60 9.62
N PHE A 57 35.64 31.82 8.68
CA PHE A 57 35.73 32.11 7.25
C PHE A 57 35.05 33.42 6.89
N ARG A 58 33.84 33.68 7.43
CA ARG A 58 33.10 34.93 7.23
C ARG A 58 33.87 36.14 7.74
N ALA A 59 34.49 36.02 8.92
CA ALA A 59 35.30 37.09 9.50
C ALA A 59 36.55 37.39 8.66
N ALA A 60 37.17 36.37 8.06
CA ALA A 60 38.37 36.52 7.24
C ALA A 60 38.12 37.03 5.80
N HIS A 61 36.88 36.95 5.29
CA HIS A 61 36.57 37.27 3.89
C HIS A 61 35.38 38.26 3.73
N PRO A 62 35.47 39.50 4.25
CA PRO A 62 34.42 40.49 4.05
C PRO A 62 34.40 40.97 2.59
N ARG A 63 33.39 40.56 1.81
CA ARG A 63 33.12 41.08 0.45
C ARG A 63 31.70 41.62 0.33
N ALA A 64 31.56 42.81 -0.24
CA ALA A 64 30.27 43.47 -0.40
C ALA A 64 29.35 42.79 -1.45
N ASN A 65 29.94 42.10 -2.43
CA ASN A 65 29.21 41.45 -3.53
C ASN A 65 29.07 39.91 -3.36
N LEU A 66 29.66 39.33 -2.31
CA LEU A 66 29.55 37.91 -1.94
C LEU A 66 29.32 37.79 -0.43
N THR A 67 28.09 37.55 -0.01
CA THR A 67 27.74 37.40 1.41
C THR A 67 27.72 35.93 1.80
N LEU A 68 28.07 35.61 3.04
CA LEU A 68 28.03 34.24 3.58
C LEU A 68 27.04 34.18 4.74
N ASP A 69 26.04 33.30 4.61
CA ASP A 69 25.07 32.97 5.64
C ASP A 69 24.91 31.45 5.79
N TRP A 70 24.33 31.00 6.89
CA TRP A 70 24.09 29.57 7.10
C TRP A 70 22.86 29.27 7.95
N ILE A 71 22.30 28.08 7.71
CA ILE A 71 21.21 27.51 8.50
C ILE A 71 21.59 26.10 8.96
N GLU A 72 20.99 25.67 10.07
CA GLU A 72 21.13 24.31 10.59
C GLU A 72 19.89 23.50 10.23
N GLU A 73 20.10 22.33 9.60
CA GLU A 73 19.05 21.36 9.33
C GLU A 73 19.21 20.19 10.32
N PRO A 74 18.31 20.03 11.32
CA PRO A 74 18.46 19.00 12.35
C PRO A 74 18.22 17.58 11.82
N GLN A 75 17.52 17.41 10.70
CA GLN A 75 17.24 16.12 10.12
C GLN A 75 18.31 15.70 9.11
N ALA A 76 19.14 14.74 9.49
CA ALA A 76 20.22 14.24 8.64
C ALA A 76 19.73 13.72 7.27
N GLY A 77 20.15 14.37 6.18
CA GLY A 77 20.00 13.86 4.82
C GLY A 77 20.23 14.94 3.77
N LYS A 78 20.88 14.59 2.65
CA LYS A 78 21.21 15.59 1.60
C LYS A 78 19.96 16.31 1.07
N SER A 79 18.89 15.55 0.80
CA SER A 79 17.64 16.13 0.31
C SER A 79 16.90 16.97 1.36
N HIS A 80 17.05 16.66 2.66
CA HIS A 80 16.52 17.52 3.72
C HIS A 80 17.23 18.88 3.69
N ALA A 81 18.57 18.88 3.64
CA ALA A 81 19.36 20.09 3.55
C ALA A 81 19.07 20.93 2.28
N LEU A 82 18.98 20.29 1.11
CA LEU A 82 18.62 20.96 -0.14
C LEU A 82 17.23 21.61 -0.06
N ASN A 83 16.24 20.89 0.49
CA ASN A 83 14.88 21.41 0.63
C ASN A 83 14.79 22.52 1.68
N ALA A 84 15.58 22.45 2.76
CA ALA A 84 15.70 23.53 3.74
C ALA A 84 16.23 24.81 3.11
N ALA A 85 17.26 24.71 2.26
CA ALA A 85 17.77 25.86 1.50
C ALA A 85 16.69 26.46 0.60
N ILE A 86 15.94 25.64 -0.13
CA ILE A 86 14.86 26.08 -1.03
C ILE A 86 13.76 26.84 -0.27
N ALA A 87 13.38 26.34 0.91
CA ALA A 87 12.37 26.94 1.76
C ALA A 87 12.84 28.24 2.43
N HIS A 88 14.13 28.33 2.79
CA HIS A 88 14.67 29.47 3.54
C HIS A 88 14.95 30.69 2.66
N THR A 89 15.42 30.47 1.43
CA THR A 89 15.86 31.56 0.55
C THR A 89 14.73 32.02 -0.36
N PRO A 90 14.55 33.33 -0.65
CA PRO A 90 13.56 33.82 -1.63
C PRO A 90 14.16 34.12 -3.02
N HIS A 91 15.40 33.70 -3.27
CA HIS A 91 16.15 34.03 -4.49
C HIS A 91 15.51 33.48 -5.77
N GLU A 92 15.69 34.20 -6.88
CA GLU A 92 15.14 33.85 -8.21
C GLU A 92 15.78 32.58 -8.77
N ALA A 93 17.07 32.37 -8.49
CA ALA A 93 17.80 31.17 -8.88
C ALA A 93 18.71 30.68 -7.77
N LEU A 94 18.84 29.36 -7.67
CA LEU A 94 19.70 28.67 -6.70
C LEU A 94 20.75 27.86 -7.46
N CYS A 95 22.02 28.18 -7.24
CA CYS A 95 23.19 27.46 -7.74
C CYS A 95 23.65 26.46 -6.68
N PHE A 96 23.56 25.17 -6.96
CA PHE A 96 23.95 24.14 -6.01
C PHE A 96 25.39 23.69 -6.28
N ILE A 97 26.21 23.67 -5.24
CA ILE A 97 27.60 23.20 -5.26
C ILE A 97 27.78 22.22 -4.09
N ASP A 98 28.38 21.06 -4.32
CA ASP A 98 28.65 20.10 -3.23
C ASP A 98 29.86 20.56 -2.38
N ASP A 99 29.90 20.14 -1.11
CA ASP A 99 30.97 20.50 -0.16
C ASP A 99 32.35 19.89 -0.46
N ASP A 100 32.45 19.07 -1.50
CA ASP A 100 33.67 18.47 -2.05
C ASP A 100 33.97 18.96 -3.49
N GLN A 101 33.42 20.11 -3.87
CA GLN A 101 33.64 20.74 -5.18
C GLN A 101 34.29 22.11 -5.07
N THR A 102 35.20 22.42 -5.99
CA THR A 102 35.80 23.74 -6.14
C THR A 102 35.46 24.34 -7.50
N VAL A 103 35.38 25.66 -7.58
CA VAL A 103 35.05 26.37 -8.83
C VAL A 103 36.28 27.03 -9.44
N GLU A 104 36.34 27.10 -10.77
CA GLU A 104 37.41 27.81 -11.49
C GLU A 104 37.18 29.32 -11.55
N ALA A 105 38.23 30.06 -11.93
CA ALA A 105 38.14 31.50 -12.19
C ALA A 105 37.08 31.81 -13.26
N GLY A 106 36.26 32.82 -13.00
CA GLY A 106 35.15 33.26 -13.86
C GLY A 106 33.86 32.45 -13.71
N PHE A 107 33.78 31.44 -12.83
CA PHE A 107 32.60 30.58 -12.68
C PHE A 107 31.28 31.36 -12.53
N LEU A 108 31.20 32.27 -11.54
CA LEU A 108 29.99 33.05 -11.28
C LEU A 108 29.69 34.06 -12.38
N GLU A 109 30.72 34.66 -13.00
CA GLU A 109 30.54 35.61 -14.11
C GLU A 109 29.96 34.93 -15.35
N GLN A 110 30.51 33.75 -15.70
CA GLN A 110 30.02 32.93 -16.82
C GLN A 110 28.60 32.43 -16.57
N LEU A 111 28.27 32.06 -15.33
CA LEU A 111 26.93 31.65 -14.95
C LEU A 111 25.92 32.79 -15.11
N VAL A 112 26.19 33.95 -14.51
CA VAL A 112 25.29 35.12 -14.57
C VAL A 112 25.13 35.60 -16.01
N ALA A 113 26.23 35.63 -16.78
CA ALA A 113 26.18 35.99 -18.21
C ALA A 113 25.35 34.98 -19.02
N GLY A 114 25.52 33.68 -18.76
CA GLY A 114 24.75 32.61 -19.41
C GLY A 114 23.25 32.70 -19.12
N MET A 115 22.87 32.94 -17.86
CA MET A 115 21.47 33.13 -17.46
C MET A 115 20.83 34.36 -18.11
N ARG A 116 21.59 35.45 -18.27
CA ARG A 116 21.13 36.67 -18.94
C ARG A 116 20.99 36.48 -20.44
N THR A 117 21.87 35.69 -21.05
CA THR A 117 21.88 35.43 -22.50
C THR A 117 20.78 34.43 -22.90
N HIS A 118 20.42 33.53 -21.99
CA HIS A 118 19.41 32.49 -22.20
C HIS A 118 18.30 32.56 -21.14
N PRO A 119 17.51 33.65 -21.07
CA PRO A 119 16.47 33.83 -20.07
C PRO A 119 15.30 32.85 -20.24
N GLU A 120 15.14 32.26 -21.43
CA GLU A 120 14.10 31.27 -21.76
C GLU A 120 14.29 29.91 -21.08
N ASN A 121 15.45 29.66 -20.46
CA ASN A 121 15.76 28.39 -19.84
C ASN A 121 15.50 28.37 -18.33
N ASP A 122 15.04 27.22 -17.85
CA ASP A 122 14.63 27.02 -16.46
C ASP A 122 15.77 26.54 -15.56
N ILE A 123 16.67 25.74 -16.13
CA ILE A 123 17.79 25.11 -15.44
C ILE A 123 19.07 25.31 -16.26
N TYR A 124 20.19 25.57 -15.58
CA TYR A 124 21.50 25.73 -16.20
C TYR A 124 22.49 24.74 -15.57
N CYS A 125 23.46 24.24 -16.34
CA CYS A 125 24.51 23.35 -15.84
C CYS A 125 25.85 23.62 -16.53
N GLY A 126 26.95 23.22 -15.89
CA GLY A 126 28.30 23.46 -16.37
C GLY A 126 29.14 22.19 -16.52
N ARG A 127 30.45 22.37 -16.58
CA ARG A 127 31.44 21.29 -16.54
C ARG A 127 31.85 20.96 -15.12
N ILE A 128 32.03 19.67 -14.88
CA ILE A 128 32.66 19.17 -13.66
C ILE A 128 33.64 18.04 -13.98
N TRP A 129 34.85 18.13 -13.44
CA TRP A 129 35.90 17.12 -13.61
C TRP A 129 36.47 16.66 -12.26
N PRO A 130 37.06 15.46 -12.19
CA PRO A 130 37.88 15.06 -11.05
C PRO A 130 39.10 15.96 -10.86
N ALA A 131 39.32 16.45 -9.63
CA ALA A 131 40.57 17.09 -9.21
C ALA A 131 41.61 16.00 -8.88
N TRP A 132 42.41 15.61 -9.87
CA TRP A 132 43.48 14.63 -9.67
C TRP A 132 44.62 15.22 -8.85
N ASP A 133 45.06 14.51 -7.82
CA ASP A 133 46.26 14.81 -7.02
C ASP A 133 47.54 14.20 -7.63
N GLY A 134 47.46 13.67 -8.85
CA GLY A 134 48.52 12.95 -9.54
C GLY A 134 48.39 11.41 -9.49
N SER A 135 47.37 10.86 -8.82
CA SER A 135 47.16 9.42 -8.65
C SER A 135 45.98 8.83 -9.45
N GLU A 136 45.79 9.22 -10.72
CA GLU A 136 44.77 8.59 -11.58
C GLU A 136 45.10 7.08 -11.77
N PRO A 137 44.26 6.15 -11.28
CA PRO A 137 44.56 4.73 -11.42
C PRO A 137 44.47 4.28 -12.88
N SER A 138 45.39 3.42 -13.32
CA SER A 138 45.45 2.94 -14.71
C SER A 138 44.20 2.19 -15.20
N TRP A 139 43.37 1.70 -14.27
CA TRP A 139 42.09 1.03 -14.55
C TRP A 139 40.93 2.00 -14.78
N VAL A 140 41.12 3.30 -14.50
CA VAL A 140 40.14 4.37 -14.79
C VAL A 140 40.15 4.64 -16.29
N HIS A 141 39.59 3.70 -17.05
CA HIS A 141 39.41 3.87 -18.49
C HIS A 141 38.23 4.82 -18.74
N THR A 142 38.51 6.10 -19.00
CA THR A 142 37.49 7.09 -19.37
C THR A 142 37.04 6.95 -20.83
N GLN A 143 37.88 6.34 -21.68
CA GLN A 143 37.65 6.08 -23.10
C GLN A 143 38.07 4.65 -23.47
N GLY A 144 37.42 4.02 -24.47
CA GLY A 144 37.75 2.67 -24.97
C GLY A 144 36.68 1.57 -24.69
N GLU A 145 36.94 0.35 -25.18
CA GLU A 145 35.99 -0.80 -25.16
C GLU A 145 35.61 -1.26 -23.73
N TYR A 146 36.50 -1.06 -22.75
CA TYR A 146 36.33 -1.48 -21.35
C TYR A 146 36.11 -0.30 -20.38
N ALA A 147 35.59 0.83 -20.89
CA ALA A 147 35.28 1.98 -20.07
C ALA A 147 34.21 1.67 -19.01
N ILE A 148 34.45 2.13 -17.78
CA ILE A 148 33.55 1.86 -16.64
C ILE A 148 32.28 2.69 -16.77
N PRO A 149 31.08 2.08 -16.89
CA PRO A 149 29.85 2.81 -17.19
C PRO A 149 29.32 3.64 -16.01
N ILE A 150 29.61 3.23 -14.77
CA ILE A 150 29.25 3.97 -13.55
C ILE A 150 30.54 4.36 -12.86
N ARG A 151 30.98 5.59 -13.08
CA ARG A 151 32.27 6.09 -12.59
C ARG A 151 32.22 6.30 -11.07
N PRO A 152 33.32 5.99 -10.33
CA PRO A 152 33.39 6.22 -8.89
C PRO A 152 33.48 7.71 -8.52
N PHE A 153 33.79 8.59 -9.48
CA PHE A 153 33.85 10.04 -9.34
C PHE A 153 32.81 10.75 -10.25
N PRO A 154 32.34 11.96 -9.89
CA PRO A 154 31.48 12.76 -10.76
C PRO A 154 32.26 13.38 -11.92
N GLU A 155 31.66 13.35 -13.10
CA GLU A 155 32.21 14.00 -14.30
C GLU A 155 31.05 14.32 -15.24
N PHE A 156 31.01 15.56 -15.74
CA PHE A 156 30.03 16.00 -16.72
C PHE A 156 30.70 17.03 -17.64
N ASP A 157 31.00 16.61 -18.87
CA ASP A 157 31.56 17.47 -19.91
C ASP A 157 30.94 17.04 -21.25
N LEU A 158 30.25 17.97 -21.90
CA LEU A 158 29.59 17.77 -23.20
C LEU A 158 30.29 18.55 -24.33
N GLY A 159 31.52 19.01 -24.10
CA GLY A 159 32.31 19.74 -25.07
C GLY A 159 32.18 21.27 -24.96
N GLN A 160 32.66 21.97 -25.98
CA GLN A 160 32.90 23.42 -26.00
C GLN A 160 31.70 24.27 -26.44
N ALA A 161 30.62 23.65 -26.93
CA ALA A 161 29.44 24.36 -27.39
C ALA A 161 28.38 24.48 -26.28
N SER A 162 27.67 25.62 -26.25
CA SER A 162 26.46 25.81 -25.43
C SER A 162 25.23 25.35 -26.21
N PHE A 163 24.36 24.54 -25.59
CA PHE A 163 23.12 24.04 -26.20
C PHE A 163 22.11 23.59 -25.14
N ALA A 164 20.85 23.47 -25.53
CA ALA A 164 19.80 22.92 -24.68
C ALA A 164 19.83 21.39 -24.71
N LEU A 165 19.76 20.74 -23.55
CA LEU A 165 19.76 19.28 -23.46
C LEU A 165 18.41 18.70 -23.93
N GLY A 166 18.48 17.68 -24.77
CA GLY A 166 17.33 16.89 -25.20
C GLY A 166 16.97 15.77 -24.20
N PRO A 167 15.79 15.13 -24.37
CA PRO A 167 15.31 14.07 -23.47
C PRO A 167 16.18 12.81 -23.40
N ARG A 168 17.08 12.63 -24.37
CA ARG A 168 18.00 11.47 -24.46
C ARG A 168 19.42 11.79 -23.97
N ASP A 169 19.70 13.05 -23.67
CA ASP A 169 21.03 13.45 -23.23
C ASP A 169 21.28 13.05 -21.77
N ARG A 170 22.57 12.98 -21.41
CA ARG A 170 22.98 12.73 -20.04
C ARG A 170 22.65 13.97 -19.20
N TYR A 171 22.04 13.77 -18.03
CA TYR A 171 21.77 14.85 -17.08
C TYR A 171 22.95 15.10 -16.11
N PRO A 172 23.13 16.35 -15.66
CA PRO A 172 24.14 16.73 -14.66
C PRO A 172 23.78 16.18 -13.25
N SER A 173 24.75 16.25 -12.32
CA SER A 173 24.54 15.99 -10.90
C SER A 173 24.00 17.22 -10.15
N GLY A 174 23.46 17.01 -8.94
CA GLY A 174 22.87 18.06 -8.12
C GLY A 174 23.83 19.19 -7.73
N GLY A 175 25.12 18.91 -7.51
CA GLY A 175 26.15 19.95 -7.33
C GLY A 175 26.59 20.67 -8.61
N ASN A 176 25.92 20.42 -9.74
CA ASN A 176 26.27 21.04 -11.03
C ASN A 176 25.02 21.55 -11.76
N ILE A 177 24.06 22.07 -11.00
CA ILE A 177 22.85 22.68 -11.53
C ILE A 177 22.55 24.02 -10.87
N VAL A 178 21.95 24.89 -11.67
CA VAL A 178 21.39 26.17 -11.24
C VAL A 178 19.94 26.19 -11.65
N VAL A 179 19.04 26.36 -10.70
CA VAL A 179 17.60 26.13 -10.89
C VAL A 179 16.83 27.40 -10.57
N ARG A 180 15.97 27.82 -11.48
CA ARG A 180 15.02 28.92 -11.24
C ARG A 180 13.95 28.52 -10.23
N ARG A 181 13.51 29.48 -9.41
CA ARG A 181 12.50 29.27 -8.38
C ARG A 181 11.20 28.68 -8.92
N SER A 182 10.75 29.16 -10.07
CA SER A 182 9.54 28.68 -10.76
C SER A 182 9.54 27.17 -10.99
N VAL A 183 10.71 26.53 -11.13
CA VAL A 183 10.82 25.07 -11.24
C VAL A 183 10.39 24.40 -9.94
N PHE A 184 10.87 24.87 -8.79
CA PHE A 184 10.48 24.29 -7.49
C PHE A 184 8.99 24.46 -7.20
N GLU A 185 8.40 25.58 -7.62
CA GLU A 185 6.96 25.83 -7.52
C GLU A 185 6.15 24.89 -8.42
N THR A 186 6.69 24.55 -9.60
CA THR A 186 6.03 23.68 -10.58
C THR A 186 6.12 22.19 -10.22
N ILE A 187 7.29 21.73 -9.76
CA ILE A 187 7.55 20.30 -9.57
C ILE A 187 7.80 19.86 -8.14
N GLY A 188 7.93 20.80 -7.18
CA GLY A 188 8.35 20.54 -5.81
C GLY A 188 9.85 20.29 -5.66
N GLY A 189 10.32 20.17 -4.41
CA GLY A 189 11.74 20.00 -4.06
C GLY A 189 12.36 18.64 -4.43
N PHE A 190 13.54 18.36 -3.87
CA PHE A 190 14.24 17.08 -4.03
C PHE A 190 13.55 15.97 -3.22
N SER A 191 13.49 14.75 -3.77
CA SER A 191 12.85 13.61 -3.09
C SER A 191 13.68 13.14 -1.90
N VAL A 192 13.14 13.32 -0.68
CA VAL A 192 13.76 12.84 0.57
C VAL A 192 13.87 11.31 0.64
N GLU A 193 13.14 10.58 -0.19
CA GLU A 193 13.19 9.12 -0.23
C GLU A 193 14.33 8.57 -1.09
N LEU A 194 14.82 9.37 -2.04
CA LEU A 194 15.86 8.98 -3.00
C LEU A 194 17.24 9.57 -2.65
N GLY A 195 17.28 10.49 -1.68
CA GLY A 195 18.49 11.13 -1.21
C GLY A 195 19.42 10.22 -0.39
N PRO A 196 20.74 10.44 -0.43
CA PRO A 196 21.67 9.77 0.46
C PRO A 196 21.47 10.22 1.93
N THR A 197 21.49 9.27 2.85
CA THR A 197 21.50 9.46 4.31
C THR A 197 22.76 8.83 4.91
N GLY A 198 23.56 9.60 5.63
CA GLY A 198 24.87 9.14 6.15
C GLY A 198 25.81 8.69 5.02
N HIS A 199 26.37 7.48 5.11
CA HIS A 199 27.29 6.91 4.11
C HIS A 199 26.61 6.14 2.96
N ASN A 200 25.30 6.34 2.74
CA ASN A 200 24.56 5.63 1.68
C ASN A 200 24.91 6.19 0.29
N LEU A 201 25.43 5.35 -0.60
CA LEU A 201 25.85 5.72 -1.97
C LEU A 201 24.72 5.64 -3.02
N ALA A 202 23.49 5.30 -2.62
CA ALA A 202 22.38 5.02 -3.53
C ALA A 202 21.74 6.27 -4.17
N GLY A 203 22.22 7.48 -3.87
CA GLY A 203 21.63 8.77 -4.28
C GLY A 203 21.07 8.79 -5.70
N GLY A 204 19.91 9.44 -5.85
CA GLY A 204 19.05 9.42 -7.02
C GLY A 204 18.04 10.58 -7.11
N GLU A 205 18.00 11.41 -6.07
CA GLU A 205 17.20 12.62 -5.93
C GLU A 205 17.42 13.62 -7.07
N ASP A 206 18.66 13.83 -7.49
CA ASP A 206 19.01 14.76 -8.58
C ASP A 206 18.39 14.33 -9.90
N HIS A 207 18.45 13.03 -10.18
CA HIS A 207 17.95 12.45 -11.43
C HIS A 207 16.43 12.39 -11.46
N ASP A 208 15.77 12.13 -10.32
CA ASP A 208 14.32 12.25 -10.19
C ASP A 208 13.86 13.71 -10.37
N PHE A 209 14.56 14.67 -9.75
CA PHE A 209 14.26 16.09 -9.86
C PHE A 209 14.33 16.59 -11.31
N LEU A 210 15.46 16.37 -11.98
CA LEU A 210 15.65 16.81 -13.37
C LEU A 210 14.69 16.12 -14.34
N LYS A 211 14.36 14.84 -14.10
CA LYS A 211 13.34 14.14 -14.90
C LYS A 211 11.95 14.71 -14.70
N ARG A 212 11.53 15.00 -13.46
CA ARG A 212 10.24 15.66 -13.20
C ARG A 212 10.16 17.00 -13.91
N ALA A 213 11.24 17.77 -13.89
CA ALA A 213 11.33 19.06 -14.57
C ALA A 213 11.11 18.90 -16.08
N VAL A 214 11.88 18.02 -16.73
CA VAL A 214 11.80 17.79 -18.18
C VAL A 214 10.42 17.24 -18.59
N VAL A 215 9.83 16.34 -17.81
CA VAL A 215 8.47 15.80 -18.07
C VAL A 215 7.41 16.91 -18.02
N LYS A 216 7.60 17.93 -17.18
CA LYS A 216 6.74 19.11 -17.10
C LYS A 216 7.10 20.21 -18.10
N GLY A 217 8.01 19.92 -19.04
CA GLY A 217 8.39 20.84 -20.11
C GLY A 217 9.49 21.83 -19.74
N CYS A 218 10.10 21.73 -18.55
CA CYS A 218 11.23 22.60 -18.18
C CYS A 218 12.46 22.28 -19.04
N THR A 219 13.22 23.31 -19.39
CA THR A 219 14.38 23.22 -20.27
C THR A 219 15.70 23.36 -19.51
N ILE A 220 16.72 22.62 -19.95
CA ILE A 220 18.06 22.61 -19.34
C ILE A 220 19.09 23.12 -20.35
N ARG A 221 19.87 24.14 -19.99
CA ARG A 221 20.94 24.72 -20.81
C ARG A 221 22.32 24.34 -20.28
N TYR A 222 23.17 23.80 -21.15
CA TYR A 222 24.58 23.51 -20.84
C TYR A 222 25.48 24.72 -21.17
N LEU A 223 26.27 25.16 -20.18
CA LEU A 223 27.16 26.33 -20.23
C LEU A 223 28.62 25.88 -20.06
N PRO A 224 29.42 25.77 -21.14
CA PRO A 224 30.80 25.24 -21.08
C PRO A 224 31.79 26.15 -20.34
N GLY A 225 31.43 27.43 -20.11
CA GLY A 225 32.22 28.38 -19.33
C GLY A 225 32.06 28.26 -17.82
N VAL A 226 31.01 27.57 -17.35
CA VAL A 226 30.77 27.29 -15.93
C VAL A 226 31.55 26.03 -15.58
N ARG A 227 32.65 26.14 -14.82
CA ARG A 227 33.63 25.06 -14.63
C ARG A 227 33.93 24.76 -13.17
N GLN A 228 33.88 23.48 -12.83
CA GLN A 228 34.07 22.97 -11.47
C GLN A 228 35.03 21.78 -11.45
N LEU A 229 35.67 21.59 -10.31
CA LEU A 229 36.49 20.43 -10.01
C LEU A 229 35.91 19.70 -8.78
N HIS A 230 35.95 18.38 -8.78
CA HIS A 230 35.46 17.54 -7.70
C HIS A 230 36.65 16.86 -7.01
N ALA A 231 36.82 17.08 -5.71
CA ALA A 231 37.87 16.45 -4.92
C ALA A 231 37.70 14.93 -4.88
N ILE A 232 38.78 14.17 -5.11
CA ILE A 232 38.75 12.71 -5.09
C ILE A 232 39.34 12.19 -3.78
N ASP A 233 38.51 11.45 -3.04
CA ASP A 233 38.97 10.68 -1.88
C ASP A 233 39.52 9.32 -2.34
N ALA A 234 40.68 8.93 -1.79
CA ALA A 234 41.34 7.65 -2.04
C ALA A 234 40.41 6.44 -1.78
N GLU A 235 39.48 6.51 -0.82
CA GLU A 235 38.52 5.43 -0.57
C GLU A 235 37.61 5.17 -1.78
N ARG A 236 37.25 6.24 -2.51
CA ARG A 236 36.42 6.16 -3.73
C ARG A 236 37.14 5.45 -4.88
N MET A 237 38.47 5.38 -4.85
CA MET A 237 39.31 4.70 -5.84
C MET A 237 39.55 3.22 -5.52
N SER A 238 38.77 2.62 -4.62
CA SER A 238 38.87 1.19 -4.29
C SER A 238 37.94 0.30 -5.13
N THR A 239 38.36 -0.93 -5.38
CA THR A 239 37.53 -1.97 -6.03
C THR A 239 36.21 -2.20 -5.28
N PRO A 240 36.20 -2.40 -3.94
CA PRO A 240 34.97 -2.59 -3.19
C PRO A 240 33.99 -1.42 -3.33
N TYR A 241 34.50 -0.17 -3.27
CA TYR A 241 33.67 1.02 -3.43
C TYR A 241 33.03 1.07 -4.82
N THR A 242 33.80 0.82 -5.89
CA THR A 242 33.30 0.88 -7.27
C THR A 242 32.22 -0.18 -7.54
N LEU A 243 32.40 -1.41 -7.03
CA LEU A 243 31.39 -2.47 -7.12
C LEU A 243 30.12 -2.11 -6.35
N ARG A 244 30.28 -1.64 -5.10
CA ARG A 244 29.15 -1.23 -4.24
C ARG A 244 28.38 -0.07 -4.86
N LYS A 245 29.07 0.96 -5.36
CA LYS A 245 28.48 2.11 -6.04
C LYS A 245 27.75 1.67 -7.31
N SER A 246 28.34 0.79 -8.12
CA SER A 246 27.71 0.28 -9.34
C SER A 246 26.44 -0.50 -9.06
N PHE A 247 26.44 -1.35 -8.02
CA PHE A 247 25.25 -2.05 -7.55
C PHE A 247 24.17 -1.07 -7.06
N LEU A 248 24.52 -0.17 -6.13
CA LEU A 248 23.56 0.74 -5.51
C LEU A 248 22.98 1.77 -6.50
N ARG A 249 23.82 2.34 -7.38
CA ARG A 249 23.38 3.31 -8.40
C ARG A 249 22.53 2.65 -9.48
N SER A 250 22.84 1.41 -9.89
CA SER A 250 22.00 0.69 -10.86
C SER A 250 20.66 0.27 -10.25
N ARG A 251 20.64 -0.13 -8.98
CA ARG A 251 19.42 -0.36 -8.21
C ARG A 251 18.55 0.90 -8.14
N ALA A 252 19.14 2.02 -7.73
CA ALA A 252 18.45 3.30 -7.62
C ALA A 252 17.95 3.81 -8.98
N ASN A 253 18.80 3.78 -10.01
CA ASN A 253 18.43 4.15 -11.38
C ASN A 253 17.26 3.33 -11.91
N PHE A 254 17.20 2.03 -11.58
CA PHE A 254 16.08 1.17 -11.95
C PHE A 254 14.80 1.61 -11.23
N LEU A 255 14.87 1.87 -9.92
CA LEU A 255 13.73 2.40 -9.14
C LEU A 255 13.24 3.77 -9.63
N ILE A 256 14.14 4.61 -10.17
CA ILE A 256 13.80 5.93 -10.76
C ILE A 256 13.23 5.80 -12.18
N ARG A 257 13.62 4.78 -12.95
CA ARG A 257 13.07 4.48 -14.28
C ARG A 257 11.70 3.84 -14.10
N ARG A 258 10.67 4.69 -13.94
CA ARG A 258 9.28 4.31 -13.63
C ARG A 258 8.61 3.38 -14.66
N ASP A 259 9.18 3.26 -15.86
CA ASP A 259 8.62 2.46 -16.96
C ASP A 259 8.99 0.97 -16.81
N GLU A 260 10.16 0.64 -16.28
CA GLU A 260 10.58 -0.76 -16.11
C GLU A 260 10.38 -1.19 -14.65
N ARG A 261 9.20 -1.71 -14.28
CA ARG A 261 8.91 -2.11 -12.88
C ARG A 261 8.97 -3.61 -12.61
N ARG A 262 9.54 -4.41 -13.52
CA ARG A 262 9.55 -5.88 -13.40
C ARG A 262 10.86 -6.51 -13.87
N PRO A 263 11.33 -7.60 -13.21
CA PRO A 263 12.41 -8.42 -13.71
C PRO A 263 12.06 -8.98 -15.07
N ARG A 264 12.88 -8.71 -16.08
CA ARG A 264 12.74 -9.31 -17.41
C ARG A 264 13.75 -10.46 -17.57
N LEU A 265 13.40 -11.48 -18.34
CA LEU A 265 14.26 -12.67 -18.56
C LEU A 265 15.66 -12.31 -19.09
N TYR A 266 15.79 -11.22 -19.85
CA TYR A 266 17.10 -10.77 -20.34
C TYR A 266 18.04 -10.36 -19.20
N MET A 267 17.53 -9.96 -18.03
CA MET A 267 18.34 -9.56 -16.88
C MET A 267 19.08 -10.76 -16.29
N LEU A 268 18.43 -11.93 -16.23
CA LEU A 268 19.08 -13.18 -15.83
C LEU A 268 20.15 -13.58 -16.85
N ARG A 269 19.86 -13.48 -18.15
CA ARG A 269 20.86 -13.69 -19.22
C ARG A 269 22.05 -12.74 -19.09
N LYS A 270 21.80 -11.45 -18.79
CA LYS A 270 22.82 -10.42 -18.57
C LYS A 270 23.70 -10.73 -17.35
N ILE A 271 23.09 -11.17 -16.24
CA ILE A 271 23.81 -11.60 -15.03
C ILE A 271 24.69 -12.81 -15.32
N LEU A 272 24.12 -13.87 -15.93
CA LEU A 272 24.86 -15.09 -16.28
C LEU A 272 26.01 -14.78 -17.26
N GLY A 273 25.77 -13.90 -18.24
CA GLY A 273 26.78 -13.45 -19.17
C GLY A 273 27.94 -12.71 -18.49
N HIS A 274 27.65 -11.69 -17.68
CA HIS A 274 28.70 -10.95 -16.96
C HIS A 274 29.42 -11.82 -15.92
N PHE A 275 28.71 -12.73 -15.24
CA PHE A 275 29.33 -13.70 -14.32
C PHE A 275 30.31 -14.60 -15.07
N GLY A 276 29.89 -15.19 -16.20
CA GLY A 276 30.78 -16.00 -17.04
C GLY A 276 32.00 -15.22 -17.52
N SER A 277 31.80 -14.01 -18.05
CA SER A 277 32.91 -13.17 -18.51
C SER A 277 33.86 -12.77 -17.37
N ALA A 278 33.37 -12.51 -16.15
CA ALA A 278 34.21 -12.23 -14.99
C ALA A 278 34.95 -13.47 -14.46
N ALA A 279 34.35 -14.65 -14.55
CA ALA A 279 34.94 -15.91 -14.07
C ALA A 279 36.05 -16.42 -14.99
N PHE A 280 35.93 -16.23 -16.31
CA PHE A 280 36.83 -16.80 -17.32
C PHE A 280 37.81 -15.80 -17.95
N THR A 281 37.85 -14.53 -17.51
CA THR A 281 38.82 -13.53 -17.98
C THR A 281 40.03 -13.46 -17.06
N PHE A 282 41.23 -13.65 -17.61
CA PHE A 282 42.50 -13.59 -16.86
C PHE A 282 43.18 -12.22 -16.88
N ASN A 283 42.82 -11.33 -17.82
CA ASN A 283 43.29 -9.94 -17.83
C ASN A 283 42.61 -9.16 -16.69
N GLY A 284 43.40 -8.51 -15.82
CA GLY A 284 42.91 -7.84 -14.62
C GLY A 284 41.88 -6.74 -14.91
N ASP A 285 42.17 -5.85 -15.85
CA ASP A 285 41.31 -4.70 -16.19
C ASP A 285 39.98 -5.16 -16.81
N ARG A 286 40.06 -6.11 -17.75
CA ARG A 286 38.86 -6.70 -18.38
C ARG A 286 38.01 -7.49 -17.39
N ARG A 287 38.64 -8.20 -16.44
CA ARG A 287 37.94 -8.91 -15.36
C ARG A 287 37.24 -7.93 -14.43
N PHE A 288 37.91 -6.83 -14.05
CA PHE A 288 37.33 -5.77 -13.24
C PHE A 288 36.12 -5.11 -13.91
N PHE A 289 36.21 -4.82 -15.21
CA PHE A 289 35.07 -4.33 -16.01
C PHE A 289 33.85 -5.26 -15.90
N TYR A 290 34.02 -6.57 -16.08
CA TYR A 290 32.89 -7.51 -15.97
C TYR A 290 32.36 -7.66 -14.55
N LEU A 291 33.20 -7.53 -13.52
CA LEU A 291 32.74 -7.47 -12.12
C LEU A 291 31.86 -6.25 -11.86
N VAL A 292 32.23 -5.08 -12.39
CA VAL A 292 31.42 -3.86 -12.32
C VAL A 292 30.09 -4.04 -13.05
N ARG A 293 30.10 -4.62 -14.26
CA ARG A 293 28.88 -4.92 -15.04
C ARG A 293 27.98 -5.94 -14.34
N LEU A 294 28.56 -6.95 -13.68
CA LEU A 294 27.84 -7.92 -12.86
C LEU A 294 27.16 -7.24 -11.66
N ALA A 295 27.91 -6.43 -10.90
CA ALA A 295 27.38 -5.66 -9.77
C ALA A 295 26.23 -4.74 -10.22
N ALA A 296 26.38 -4.03 -11.34
CA ALA A 296 25.33 -3.22 -11.93
C ALA A 296 24.08 -4.05 -12.30
N SER A 297 24.27 -5.21 -12.94
CA SER A 297 23.16 -6.09 -13.37
C SER A 297 22.40 -6.72 -12.19
N LEU A 298 23.13 -7.09 -11.13
CA LEU A 298 22.52 -7.52 -9.86
C LEU A 298 21.77 -6.37 -9.19
N GLY A 299 22.30 -5.14 -9.27
CA GLY A 299 21.62 -3.93 -8.81
C GLY A 299 20.31 -3.69 -9.56
N GLU A 300 20.32 -3.76 -10.90
CA GLU A 300 19.13 -3.65 -11.74
C GLU A 300 18.09 -4.72 -11.37
N LEU A 301 18.49 -6.00 -11.27
CA LEU A 301 17.57 -7.09 -10.89
C LEU A 301 17.00 -6.86 -9.49
N THR A 302 17.82 -6.40 -8.55
CA THR A 302 17.37 -6.08 -7.20
C THR A 302 16.35 -4.94 -7.22
N GLY A 303 16.62 -3.86 -7.97
CA GLY A 303 15.67 -2.77 -8.18
C GLY A 303 14.39 -3.23 -8.89
N ALA A 304 14.49 -4.21 -9.78
CA ALA A 304 13.34 -4.83 -10.46
C ALA A 304 12.49 -5.69 -9.53
N VAL A 305 13.12 -6.44 -8.63
CA VAL A 305 12.43 -7.21 -7.59
C VAL A 305 11.83 -6.28 -6.53
N GLU A 306 12.52 -5.17 -6.21
CA GLU A 306 12.03 -4.15 -5.29
C GLU A 306 10.83 -3.38 -5.86
N SER A 307 10.85 -3.02 -7.15
CA SER A 307 9.72 -2.37 -7.82
C SER A 307 8.49 -3.29 -7.94
N LEU A 308 8.67 -4.60 -8.08
CA LEU A 308 7.56 -5.57 -7.98
C LEU A 308 6.88 -5.59 -6.62
N ARG A 309 7.60 -5.22 -5.55
CA ARG A 309 7.06 -5.20 -4.19
C ARG A 309 6.35 -3.88 -3.88
N GLY A 310 6.43 -2.88 -4.76
CA GLY A 310 5.83 -1.56 -4.58
C GLY A 310 6.71 -0.61 -3.74
N PRO A 311 6.63 0.73 -3.95
CA PRO A 311 7.49 1.71 -3.27
C PRO A 311 7.38 1.78 -1.73
N GLY A 312 6.41 1.10 -1.10
CA GLY A 312 6.16 1.17 0.35
C GLY A 312 6.47 -0.09 1.18
N ARG A 313 6.98 -1.18 0.58
CA ARG A 313 6.95 -2.50 1.26
C ARG A 313 8.17 -2.94 2.06
N ARG A 314 9.24 -2.14 2.12
CA ARG A 314 10.28 -2.38 3.13
C ARG A 314 9.97 -1.55 4.36
N SER A 315 9.67 -2.25 5.46
CA SER A 315 9.68 -1.70 6.81
C SER A 315 10.96 -0.88 7.00
N ARG A 316 10.86 0.46 7.00
CA ARG A 316 11.96 1.32 7.46
C ARG A 316 12.10 1.19 8.99
N LEU A 317 11.08 0.64 9.63
CA LEU A 317 11.05 0.32 11.04
C LEU A 317 11.91 -0.91 11.36
N SER A 318 12.94 -0.71 12.19
CA SER A 318 13.68 -1.80 12.84
C SER A 318 12.83 -2.36 13.99
N LEU A 319 12.10 -3.45 13.69
CA LEU A 319 11.31 -4.19 14.67
C LEU A 319 12.10 -5.42 15.15
N PRO A 320 11.99 -5.81 16.43
CA PRO A 320 12.58 -7.05 16.89
C PRO A 320 12.01 -8.25 16.11
N PRO A 321 12.78 -9.34 16.01
CA PRO A 321 12.33 -10.52 15.30
C PRO A 321 11.08 -11.12 15.96
N ASP A 322 10.12 -11.53 15.16
CA ASP A 322 8.97 -12.29 15.63
C ASP A 322 9.45 -13.71 15.99
N ARG A 323 9.66 -13.97 17.29
CA ARG A 323 10.14 -15.27 17.78
C ARG A 323 9.24 -16.42 17.38
N GLY A 324 7.92 -16.21 17.33
CA GLY A 324 6.98 -17.22 16.86
C GLY A 324 7.21 -17.50 15.38
N MET A 325 7.42 -16.46 14.58
CA MET A 325 7.66 -16.61 13.15
C MET A 325 9.01 -17.25 12.82
N LEU A 326 10.06 -16.99 13.61
CA LEU A 326 11.35 -17.68 13.49
C LEU A 326 11.20 -19.20 13.67
N GLN A 327 10.36 -19.64 14.60
CA GLN A 327 10.08 -21.07 14.78
C GLN A 327 9.40 -21.68 13.54
N VAL A 328 8.48 -20.94 12.92
CA VAL A 328 7.85 -21.37 11.67
C VAL A 328 8.89 -21.41 10.54
N GLU A 329 9.81 -20.45 10.45
CA GLU A 329 10.87 -20.46 9.44
C GLU A 329 11.83 -21.64 9.61
N MET A 330 12.25 -21.93 10.85
CA MET A 330 13.04 -23.12 11.16
C MET A 330 12.31 -24.42 10.82
N LEU A 331 11.00 -24.50 11.11
CA LEU A 331 10.17 -25.63 10.70
C LEU A 331 10.14 -25.79 9.17
N GLY A 332 10.08 -24.68 8.42
CA GLY A 332 10.16 -24.69 6.96
C GLY A 332 11.49 -25.28 6.47
N VAL A 333 12.62 -24.86 7.04
CA VAL A 333 13.95 -25.41 6.71
C VAL A 333 14.02 -26.90 7.03
N ALA A 334 13.56 -27.32 8.21
CA ALA A 334 13.54 -28.72 8.62
C ALA A 334 12.66 -29.57 7.69
N THR A 335 11.50 -29.04 7.29
CA THR A 335 10.56 -29.69 6.36
C THR A 335 11.20 -29.94 5.00
N VAL A 336 11.91 -28.94 4.44
CA VAL A 336 12.63 -29.07 3.18
C VAL A 336 13.76 -30.09 3.30
N ALA A 337 14.50 -30.09 4.41
CA ALA A 337 15.54 -31.08 4.66
C ALA A 337 14.97 -32.51 4.71
N CYS A 338 13.85 -32.73 5.40
CA CYS A 338 13.15 -34.02 5.42
C CYS A 338 12.70 -34.46 4.02
N ALA A 339 12.14 -33.55 3.21
CA ALA A 339 11.75 -33.87 1.84
C ALA A 339 12.95 -34.27 0.95
N LEU A 340 14.10 -33.59 1.11
CA LEU A 340 15.34 -33.94 0.42
C LEU A 340 15.90 -35.29 0.87
N ILE A 341 15.91 -35.57 2.17
CA ILE A 341 16.32 -36.86 2.72
C ILE A 341 15.44 -37.99 2.15
N ALA A 342 14.12 -37.80 2.13
CA ALA A 342 13.20 -38.75 1.52
C ALA A 342 13.51 -39.00 0.04
N TRP A 343 13.80 -37.94 -0.72
CA TRP A 343 14.14 -38.02 -2.13
C TRP A 343 15.41 -38.83 -2.42
N PHE A 344 16.45 -38.66 -1.60
CA PHE A 344 17.71 -39.39 -1.76
C PHE A 344 17.63 -40.82 -1.21
N ALA A 345 17.01 -41.01 -0.03
CA ALA A 345 16.84 -42.33 0.59
C ALA A 345 15.98 -43.29 -0.24
N ALA A 346 15.02 -42.76 -1.01
CA ALA A 346 14.17 -43.55 -1.90
C ALA A 346 14.91 -44.11 -3.14
N GLY A 347 16.13 -43.65 -3.45
CA GLY A 347 16.93 -44.19 -4.56
C GLY A 347 16.17 -44.18 -5.90
N GLN A 348 16.10 -45.33 -6.60
CA GLN A 348 15.33 -45.48 -7.84
C GLN A 348 13.81 -45.52 -7.60
N ALA A 349 13.36 -45.92 -6.41
CA ALA A 349 11.94 -46.03 -6.07
C ALA A 349 11.22 -44.67 -6.03
N ARG A 350 11.95 -43.56 -5.92
CA ARG A 350 11.39 -42.20 -5.96
C ARG A 350 10.55 -41.94 -7.21
N TRP A 351 10.96 -42.49 -8.36
CA TRP A 351 10.25 -42.33 -9.62
C TRP A 351 8.97 -43.18 -9.67
N ALA A 352 8.97 -44.34 -9.02
CA ALA A 352 7.82 -45.24 -8.97
C ALA A 352 6.60 -44.58 -8.30
N GLY A 353 6.82 -43.75 -7.27
CA GLY A 353 5.78 -42.96 -6.62
C GLY A 353 5.51 -41.60 -7.27
N LEU A 354 6.55 -40.91 -7.76
CA LEU A 354 6.38 -39.58 -8.36
C LEU A 354 5.61 -39.62 -9.68
N LEU A 355 5.87 -40.61 -10.55
CA LEU A 355 5.27 -40.66 -11.89
C LEU A 355 3.73 -40.78 -11.86
N PRO A 356 3.11 -41.70 -11.10
CA PRO A 356 1.65 -41.76 -10.99
C PRO A 356 1.06 -40.47 -10.42
N THR A 357 1.72 -39.90 -9.40
CA THR A 357 1.30 -38.64 -8.78
C THR A 357 1.34 -37.47 -9.75
N ALA A 358 2.44 -37.34 -10.50
CA ALA A 358 2.62 -36.31 -11.51
C ALA A 358 1.65 -36.49 -12.69
N ALA A 359 1.32 -37.73 -13.06
CA ALA A 359 0.30 -38.02 -14.07
C ALA A 359 -1.08 -37.56 -13.62
N VAL A 360 -1.52 -37.93 -12.40
CA VAL A 360 -2.80 -37.47 -11.83
C VAL A 360 -2.84 -35.95 -11.71
N ALA A 361 -1.78 -35.34 -11.18
CA ALA A 361 -1.70 -33.88 -11.04
C ALA A 361 -1.72 -33.17 -12.40
N GLY A 362 -1.01 -33.70 -13.40
CA GLY A 362 -1.00 -33.16 -14.76
C GLY A 362 -2.38 -33.24 -15.43
N ILE A 363 -3.02 -34.41 -15.37
CA ILE A 363 -4.37 -34.62 -15.91
C ILE A 363 -5.37 -33.70 -15.19
N GLY A 364 -5.34 -33.65 -13.86
CA GLY A 364 -6.25 -32.83 -13.05
C GLY A 364 -6.08 -31.33 -13.32
N ALA A 365 -4.85 -30.83 -13.32
CA ALA A 365 -4.56 -29.41 -13.58
C ALA A 365 -4.95 -29.00 -15.01
N LEU A 366 -4.65 -29.84 -16.02
CA LEU A 366 -5.05 -29.58 -17.41
C LEU A 366 -6.57 -29.68 -17.60
N THR A 367 -7.24 -30.58 -16.88
CA THR A 367 -8.71 -30.68 -16.91
C THR A 367 -9.36 -29.44 -16.30
N LEU A 368 -8.86 -28.95 -15.16
CA LEU A 368 -9.31 -27.70 -14.56
C LEU A 368 -9.07 -26.51 -15.49
N LEU A 369 -7.90 -26.43 -16.13
CA LEU A 369 -7.61 -25.39 -17.12
C LEU A 369 -8.56 -25.47 -18.32
N ALA A 370 -8.78 -26.67 -18.88
CA ALA A 370 -9.68 -26.87 -20.01
C ALA A 370 -11.13 -26.48 -19.67
N LYS A 371 -11.66 -26.93 -18.52
CA LYS A 371 -12.97 -26.50 -18.01
C LYS A 371 -13.03 -24.98 -17.85
N SER A 372 -12.02 -24.40 -17.21
CA SER A 372 -11.95 -22.96 -16.98
C SER A 372 -11.93 -22.13 -18.27
N LEU A 373 -11.29 -22.64 -19.33
CA LEU A 373 -11.26 -21.99 -20.64
C LEU A 373 -12.60 -22.11 -21.38
N LEU A 374 -13.34 -23.20 -21.20
CA LEU A 374 -14.70 -23.36 -21.74
C LEU A 374 -15.68 -22.40 -21.07
N ASP A 375 -15.53 -22.19 -19.76
CA ASP A 375 -16.37 -21.30 -18.95
C ASP A 375 -15.98 -19.81 -19.08
N PHE A 376 -14.85 -19.48 -19.72
CA PHE A 376 -14.37 -18.10 -19.95
C PHE A 376 -15.27 -17.27 -20.91
N THR A 377 -16.43 -17.81 -21.30
CA THR A 377 -17.33 -17.27 -22.32
C THR A 377 -18.32 -16.18 -21.83
N GLN A 378 -18.17 -15.65 -20.61
CA GLN A 378 -19.17 -14.76 -19.99
C GLN A 378 -18.66 -13.38 -19.54
N THR A 379 -17.42 -12.98 -19.89
CA THR A 379 -16.96 -11.60 -19.64
C THR A 379 -17.51 -10.64 -20.69
N GLY A 380 -18.00 -9.46 -20.28
CA GLY A 380 -18.61 -8.48 -21.18
C GLY A 380 -17.70 -8.11 -22.37
N PRO A 381 -18.28 -7.84 -23.56
CA PRO A 381 -17.54 -7.84 -24.83
C PRO A 381 -16.37 -6.84 -24.88
N ARG A 382 -16.49 -5.66 -24.26
CA ARG A 382 -15.46 -4.61 -24.25
C ARG A 382 -14.22 -4.97 -23.40
N ILE A 383 -14.38 -5.42 -22.15
CA ILE A 383 -13.24 -5.83 -21.31
C ILE A 383 -12.56 -7.06 -21.91
N ARG A 384 -13.34 -8.00 -22.45
CA ARG A 384 -12.78 -9.16 -23.14
C ARG A 384 -11.88 -8.74 -24.30
N GLU A 385 -12.33 -7.79 -25.12
CA GLU A 385 -11.54 -7.24 -26.22
C GLU A 385 -10.25 -6.55 -25.72
N GLU A 386 -10.33 -5.71 -24.68
CA GLU A 386 -9.14 -5.05 -24.10
C GLU A 386 -8.13 -6.09 -23.57
N VAL A 387 -8.60 -7.11 -22.85
CA VAL A 387 -7.77 -8.20 -22.30
C VAL A 387 -7.14 -9.03 -23.42
N LEU A 388 -7.90 -9.40 -24.46
CA LEU A 388 -7.42 -10.21 -25.56
C LEU A 388 -6.48 -9.45 -26.50
N THR A 389 -6.70 -8.15 -26.67
CA THR A 389 -5.89 -7.29 -27.54
C THR A 389 -4.59 -6.87 -26.85
N HIS A 390 -4.67 -6.41 -25.59
CA HIS A 390 -3.53 -5.78 -24.90
C HIS A 390 -2.87 -6.66 -23.83
N TYR A 391 -3.58 -7.65 -23.27
CA TYR A 391 -3.10 -8.48 -22.15
C TYR A 391 -2.99 -9.96 -22.46
N ARG A 392 -3.07 -10.41 -23.72
CA ARG A 392 -3.02 -11.84 -24.09
C ARG A 392 -1.83 -12.59 -23.49
N ARG A 393 -0.62 -12.05 -23.65
CA ARG A 393 0.61 -12.68 -23.10
C ARG A 393 0.58 -12.73 -21.57
N TYR A 394 0.05 -11.69 -20.94
CA TYR A 394 -0.06 -11.63 -19.48
C TYR A 394 -1.12 -12.59 -18.94
N THR A 395 -2.23 -12.75 -19.66
CA THR A 395 -3.29 -13.71 -19.36
C THR A 395 -2.77 -15.14 -19.46
N LEU A 396 -2.00 -15.47 -20.51
CA LEU A 396 -1.33 -16.77 -20.62
C LEU A 396 -0.37 -17.03 -19.44
N TYR A 397 0.38 -16.01 -19.02
CA TYR A 397 1.22 -16.10 -17.83
C TYR A 397 0.41 -16.37 -16.56
N ALA A 398 -0.69 -15.63 -16.33
CA ALA A 398 -1.54 -15.79 -15.17
C ALA A 398 -2.17 -17.20 -15.10
N LEU A 399 -2.73 -17.67 -16.23
CA LEU A 399 -3.31 -19.01 -16.36
C LEU A 399 -2.25 -20.10 -16.15
N ALA A 400 -1.07 -19.97 -16.76
CA ALA A 400 0.02 -20.92 -16.58
C ALA A 400 0.48 -20.97 -15.12
N ARG A 401 0.58 -19.81 -14.45
CA ARG A 401 0.94 -19.71 -13.03
C ARG A 401 -0.08 -20.41 -12.14
N LEU A 402 -1.38 -20.14 -12.30
CA LEU A 402 -2.42 -20.78 -11.50
C LEU A 402 -2.54 -22.29 -11.78
N THR A 403 -2.36 -22.70 -13.04
CA THR A 403 -2.35 -24.12 -13.43
C THR A 403 -1.16 -24.84 -12.81
N LEU A 404 0.02 -24.21 -12.80
CA LEU A 404 1.20 -24.75 -12.11
C LEU A 404 0.94 -24.91 -10.62
N TRP A 405 0.28 -23.95 -9.97
CA TRP A 405 -0.07 -24.07 -8.56
C TRP A 405 -1.11 -25.17 -8.29
N ALA A 406 -2.13 -25.30 -9.15
CA ALA A 406 -3.06 -26.43 -9.08
C ALA A 406 -2.32 -27.76 -9.22
N PHE A 407 -1.38 -27.86 -10.17
CA PHE A 407 -0.51 -29.03 -10.34
C PHE A 407 0.31 -29.31 -9.08
N VAL A 408 0.98 -28.31 -8.49
CA VAL A 408 1.79 -28.49 -7.26
C VAL A 408 0.94 -28.97 -6.09
N LEU A 409 -0.25 -28.40 -5.90
CA LEU A 409 -1.18 -28.80 -4.84
C LEU A 409 -1.74 -30.21 -5.05
N MET A 410 -2.08 -30.57 -6.30
CA MET A 410 -2.48 -31.94 -6.66
C MET A 410 -1.32 -32.93 -6.51
N LEU A 411 -0.10 -32.52 -6.84
CA LEU A 411 1.09 -33.34 -6.65
C LEU A 411 1.32 -33.63 -5.17
N PHE A 412 1.16 -32.62 -4.31
CA PHE A 412 1.29 -32.78 -2.86
C PHE A 412 0.21 -33.70 -2.29
N THR A 413 -1.07 -33.42 -2.57
CA THR A 413 -2.20 -34.22 -2.06
C THR A 413 -2.25 -35.63 -2.64
N GLY A 414 -1.91 -35.81 -3.92
CA GLY A 414 -1.74 -37.12 -4.53
C GLY A 414 -0.55 -37.88 -3.93
N GLY A 415 0.53 -37.18 -3.60
CA GLY A 415 1.70 -37.77 -2.94
C GLY A 415 1.37 -38.36 -1.57
N ILE A 416 0.46 -37.73 -0.82
CA ILE A 416 -0.09 -38.29 0.43
C ILE A 416 -0.81 -39.61 0.14
N GLY A 417 -1.66 -39.65 -0.89
CA GLY A 417 -2.37 -40.88 -1.29
C GLY A 417 -1.41 -42.01 -1.67
N VAL A 418 -0.38 -41.71 -2.45
CA VAL A 418 0.66 -42.67 -2.83
C VAL A 418 1.48 -43.16 -1.63
N LEU A 419 1.79 -42.29 -0.68
CA LEU A 419 2.47 -42.68 0.55
C LEU A 419 1.63 -43.65 1.38
N LEU A 420 0.31 -43.43 1.49
CA LEU A 420 -0.60 -44.34 2.17
C LEU A 420 -0.68 -45.71 1.47
N TYR A 421 -0.69 -45.72 0.14
CA TYR A 421 -0.58 -46.97 -0.61
C TYR A 421 0.75 -47.68 -0.38
N ALA A 422 1.87 -46.95 -0.34
CA ALA A 422 3.18 -47.51 -0.05
C ALA A 422 3.23 -48.15 1.35
N MET A 423 2.64 -47.50 2.37
CA MET A 423 2.49 -48.07 3.71
C MET A 423 1.67 -49.37 3.66
N LEU A 424 0.51 -49.36 3.01
CA LEU A 424 -0.36 -50.53 2.91
C LEU A 424 0.32 -51.70 2.17
N ALA A 425 0.96 -51.43 1.04
CA ALA A 425 1.67 -52.44 0.27
C ALA A 425 2.82 -53.07 1.06
N THR A 426 3.48 -52.27 1.91
CA THR A 426 4.54 -52.73 2.81
C THR A 426 3.99 -53.62 3.92
N ILE A 427 2.88 -53.23 4.56
CA ILE A 427 2.22 -54.01 5.62
C ILE A 427 1.72 -55.36 5.08
N LEU A 428 1.11 -55.35 3.89
CA LEU A 428 0.56 -56.56 3.26
C LEU A 428 1.62 -57.40 2.53
N ASN A 429 2.88 -56.93 2.51
CA ASN A 429 3.98 -57.55 1.77
C ASN A 429 3.64 -57.81 0.28
N THR A 430 2.91 -56.89 -0.34
CA THR A 430 2.54 -56.95 -1.77
C THR A 430 3.52 -56.15 -2.61
N GLY A 431 3.76 -56.58 -3.86
CA GLY A 431 4.57 -55.83 -4.81
C GLY A 431 3.98 -54.45 -5.19
N TRP A 432 4.83 -53.54 -5.66
CA TRP A 432 4.41 -52.22 -6.14
C TRP A 432 3.61 -52.33 -7.45
N SER A 433 2.45 -51.68 -7.51
CA SER A 433 1.66 -51.53 -8.74
C SER A 433 1.50 -50.07 -9.12
N GLY A 434 1.95 -49.71 -10.33
CA GLY A 434 1.77 -48.36 -10.87
C GLY A 434 0.30 -47.97 -11.03
N GLY A 435 -0.58 -48.93 -11.37
CA GLY A 435 -2.02 -48.69 -11.48
C GLY A 435 -2.68 -48.40 -10.13
N LEU A 436 -2.34 -49.16 -9.09
CA LEU A 436 -2.84 -48.89 -7.72
C LEU A 436 -2.27 -47.58 -7.17
N ALA A 437 -1.01 -47.26 -7.45
CA ALA A 437 -0.43 -45.96 -7.09
C ALA A 437 -1.14 -44.79 -7.79
N PHE A 438 -1.56 -44.94 -9.05
CA PHE A 438 -2.36 -43.93 -9.76
C PHE A 438 -3.72 -43.73 -9.09
N ILE A 439 -4.43 -44.82 -8.76
CA ILE A 439 -5.71 -44.76 -8.03
C ILE A 439 -5.52 -44.10 -6.66
N ALA A 440 -4.47 -44.47 -5.93
CA ALA A 440 -4.15 -43.89 -4.63
C ALA A 440 -3.85 -42.39 -4.72
N ALA A 441 -3.09 -41.95 -5.74
CA ALA A 441 -2.87 -40.53 -6.02
C ALA A 441 -4.19 -39.79 -6.28
N LEU A 442 -5.07 -40.35 -7.10
CA LEU A 442 -6.39 -39.78 -7.40
C LEU A 442 -7.25 -39.65 -6.13
N LEU A 443 -7.30 -40.70 -5.30
CA LEU A 443 -8.02 -40.67 -4.02
C LEU A 443 -7.42 -39.66 -3.05
N GLY A 444 -6.09 -39.48 -3.05
CA GLY A 444 -5.41 -38.45 -2.26
C GLY A 444 -5.82 -37.04 -2.66
N VAL A 445 -5.86 -36.75 -3.97
CA VAL A 445 -6.34 -35.45 -4.50
C VAL A 445 -7.81 -35.22 -4.15
N LEU A 446 -8.69 -36.20 -4.42
CA LEU A 446 -10.13 -36.09 -4.17
C LEU A 446 -10.43 -35.97 -2.67
N GLY A 447 -9.74 -36.73 -1.82
CA GLY A 447 -9.87 -36.67 -0.37
C GLY A 447 -9.38 -35.35 0.21
N GLY A 448 -8.22 -34.87 -0.26
CA GLY A 448 -7.68 -33.56 0.12
C GLY A 448 -8.61 -32.41 -0.26
N PHE A 449 -9.11 -32.41 -1.50
CA PHE A 449 -10.10 -31.44 -1.97
C PHE A 449 -11.40 -31.53 -1.16
N GLY A 450 -11.96 -32.72 -0.98
CA GLY A 450 -13.22 -32.92 -0.25
C GLY A 450 -13.13 -32.44 1.20
N LEU A 451 -12.03 -32.73 1.89
CA LEU A 451 -11.81 -32.25 3.25
C LEU A 451 -11.70 -30.71 3.31
N GLN A 452 -10.90 -30.09 2.44
CA GLN A 452 -10.78 -28.63 2.43
C GLN A 452 -12.08 -27.94 2.01
N PHE A 453 -12.81 -28.52 1.05
CA PHE A 453 -14.11 -28.00 0.62
C PHE A 453 -15.12 -27.99 1.76
N VAL A 454 -15.25 -29.09 2.51
CA VAL A 454 -16.16 -29.16 3.66
C VAL A 454 -15.72 -28.23 4.78
N ARG A 455 -14.41 -28.10 5.03
CA ARG A 455 -13.88 -27.14 5.99
C ARG A 455 -14.23 -25.70 5.60
N ALA A 456 -13.98 -25.31 4.34
CA ALA A 456 -14.33 -24.00 3.84
C ALA A 456 -15.85 -23.77 3.94
N LEU A 457 -16.67 -24.72 3.48
CA LEU A 457 -18.13 -24.63 3.57
C LEU A 457 -18.63 -24.40 5.01
N ARG A 458 -17.97 -24.98 6.02
CA ARG A 458 -18.39 -24.79 7.41
C ARG A 458 -17.80 -23.55 8.07
N TYR A 459 -16.49 -23.33 7.93
CA TYR A 459 -15.75 -22.34 8.72
C TYR A 459 -15.56 -21.00 8.02
N ASN A 460 -15.52 -20.99 6.68
CA ASN A 460 -15.39 -19.76 5.88
C ASN A 460 -16.11 -19.95 4.52
N PRO A 461 -17.46 -19.99 4.52
CA PRO A 461 -18.21 -20.19 3.28
C PRO A 461 -18.10 -19.01 2.30
N GLY A 462 -17.71 -17.81 2.77
CA GLY A 462 -17.42 -16.66 1.92
C GLY A 462 -16.37 -16.96 0.85
N LEU A 463 -15.33 -17.75 1.18
CA LEU A 463 -14.34 -18.23 0.22
C LEU A 463 -14.96 -19.00 -0.96
N LEU A 464 -15.97 -19.83 -0.69
CA LEU A 464 -16.67 -20.59 -1.72
C LEU A 464 -17.53 -19.65 -2.57
N VAL A 465 -18.32 -18.78 -1.94
CA VAL A 465 -19.17 -17.80 -2.65
C VAL A 465 -18.35 -16.92 -3.59
N ALA A 466 -17.20 -16.42 -3.15
CA ALA A 466 -16.30 -15.61 -3.98
C ALA A 466 -15.67 -16.41 -5.13
N SER A 467 -15.58 -17.74 -5.03
CA SER A 467 -14.81 -18.57 -5.95
C SER A 467 -15.64 -19.55 -6.79
N MET A 468 -16.95 -19.63 -6.64
CA MET A 468 -17.80 -20.61 -7.33
C MET A 468 -18.82 -19.97 -8.29
N HIS A 469 -19.21 -20.71 -9.33
CA HIS A 469 -20.34 -20.35 -10.23
C HIS A 469 -21.66 -21.06 -9.85
N TYR A 470 -21.63 -21.97 -8.87
CA TYR A 470 -22.78 -22.81 -8.54
C TYR A 470 -23.67 -22.14 -7.49
N ARG A 471 -24.94 -22.54 -7.46
CA ARG A 471 -25.89 -22.11 -6.41
C ARG A 471 -25.49 -22.69 -5.06
N ALA A 472 -25.40 -21.83 -4.04
CA ALA A 472 -25.01 -22.24 -2.70
C ALA A 472 -26.05 -23.18 -2.07
N SER A 473 -27.32 -23.04 -2.45
CA SER A 473 -28.44 -23.87 -2.00
C SER A 473 -28.23 -25.39 -2.18
N ARG A 474 -27.45 -25.80 -3.19
CA ARG A 474 -27.10 -27.21 -3.40
C ARG A 474 -26.22 -27.80 -2.30
N LEU A 475 -25.52 -26.95 -1.55
CA LEU A 475 -24.58 -27.35 -0.51
C LEU A 475 -25.22 -27.38 0.89
N TYR A 476 -26.46 -26.91 1.07
CA TYR A 476 -27.05 -26.76 2.41
C TYR A 476 -27.19 -28.08 3.15
N ARG A 477 -27.59 -29.16 2.46
CA ARG A 477 -27.66 -30.49 3.08
C ARG A 477 -26.28 -30.96 3.58
N LEU A 478 -25.24 -30.73 2.79
CA LEU A 478 -23.87 -31.07 3.18
C LEU A 478 -23.40 -30.20 4.34
N TRP A 479 -23.67 -28.90 4.31
CA TRP A 479 -23.33 -27.95 5.37
C TRP A 479 -24.03 -28.28 6.71
N GLN A 480 -25.32 -28.61 6.68
CA GLN A 480 -26.08 -29.06 7.85
C GLN A 480 -25.54 -30.39 8.38
N PHE A 481 -25.18 -31.31 7.49
CA PHE A 481 -24.63 -32.61 7.86
C PHE A 481 -23.22 -32.50 8.44
N MET A 482 -22.35 -31.64 7.90
CA MET A 482 -20.96 -31.51 8.31
C MET A 482 -20.76 -30.48 9.42
N THR A 483 -21.20 -30.84 10.62
CA THR A 483 -20.98 -30.03 11.83
C THR A 483 -19.50 -29.99 12.24
N PRO A 484 -19.07 -29.00 13.05
CA PRO A 484 -17.69 -28.94 13.55
C PRO A 484 -17.24 -30.23 14.24
N ALA A 485 -18.14 -30.87 15.00
CA ALA A 485 -17.89 -32.14 15.66
C ALA A 485 -17.64 -33.29 14.66
N ARG A 486 -18.43 -33.39 13.58
CA ARG A 486 -18.26 -34.41 12.54
C ARG A 486 -17.01 -34.20 11.71
N ILE A 487 -16.70 -32.93 11.36
CA ILE A 487 -15.44 -32.59 10.69
C ILE A 487 -14.25 -32.96 11.58
N GLY A 488 -14.30 -32.62 12.87
CA GLY A 488 -13.28 -32.99 13.85
C GLY A 488 -13.13 -34.51 13.99
N ALA A 489 -14.23 -35.25 14.09
CA ALA A 489 -14.21 -36.71 14.16
C ALA A 489 -13.60 -37.35 12.90
N LEU A 490 -13.94 -36.84 11.71
CA LEU A 490 -13.35 -37.28 10.45
C LEU A 490 -11.83 -37.03 10.41
N GLN A 491 -11.39 -35.87 10.88
CA GLN A 491 -9.97 -35.52 10.96
C GLN A 491 -9.22 -36.42 11.95
N TRP A 492 -9.77 -36.64 13.14
CA TRP A 492 -9.17 -37.52 14.14
C TRP A 492 -9.12 -38.98 13.67
N LEU A 493 -10.18 -39.46 13.01
CA LEU A 493 -10.19 -40.78 12.39
C LEU A 493 -9.10 -40.88 11.32
N ALA A 494 -9.00 -39.90 10.41
CA ALA A 494 -7.98 -39.88 9.38
C ALA A 494 -6.55 -39.88 9.97
N VAL A 495 -6.29 -39.02 10.97
CA VAL A 495 -5.00 -38.98 11.69
C VAL A 495 -4.71 -40.33 12.34
N GLY A 496 -5.67 -40.90 13.08
CA GLY A 496 -5.50 -42.20 13.74
C GLY A 496 -5.23 -43.34 12.75
N SER A 497 -5.93 -43.38 11.62
CA SER A 497 -5.69 -44.37 10.56
C SER A 497 -4.30 -44.20 9.93
N VAL A 498 -3.89 -42.97 9.59
CA VAL A 498 -2.56 -42.68 9.03
C VAL A 498 -1.46 -43.05 10.03
N THR A 499 -1.62 -42.69 11.31
CA THR A 499 -0.66 -43.05 12.36
C THR A 499 -0.55 -44.56 12.53
N THR A 500 -1.67 -45.29 12.50
CA THR A 500 -1.67 -46.76 12.58
C THR A 500 -0.92 -47.38 11.39
N LEU A 501 -1.23 -46.94 10.17
CA LEU A 501 -0.52 -47.40 8.97
C LEU A 501 0.97 -47.08 9.02
N PHE A 502 1.33 -45.88 9.48
CA PHE A 502 2.72 -45.47 9.63
C PHE A 502 3.49 -46.36 10.62
N VAL A 503 2.90 -46.67 11.78
CA VAL A 503 3.52 -47.52 12.80
C VAL A 503 3.68 -48.95 12.27
N LEU A 504 2.63 -49.53 11.70
CA LEU A 504 2.67 -50.90 11.16
C LEU A 504 3.66 -51.02 10.00
N ALA A 505 3.69 -50.05 9.08
CA ALA A 505 4.66 -50.03 7.99
C ALA A 505 6.11 -49.87 8.51
N SER A 506 6.32 -49.07 9.57
CA SER A 506 7.63 -48.92 10.20
C SER A 506 8.11 -50.24 10.82
N ILE A 507 7.23 -50.95 11.51
CA ILE A 507 7.52 -52.28 12.09
C ILE A 507 7.87 -53.25 10.96
N ALA A 508 7.04 -53.35 9.92
CA ALA A 508 7.28 -54.26 8.79
C ALA A 508 8.62 -53.98 8.06
N LEU A 509 8.99 -52.70 7.89
CA LEU A 509 10.28 -52.33 7.30
C LEU A 509 11.47 -52.66 8.20
N ALA A 510 11.31 -52.51 9.51
CA ALA A 510 12.33 -52.85 10.49
C ALA A 510 12.56 -54.37 10.54
N GLU A 511 11.49 -55.16 10.61
CA GLU A 511 11.54 -56.63 10.58
C GLU A 511 12.13 -57.17 9.26
N SER A 512 11.85 -56.49 8.16
CA SER A 512 12.39 -56.83 6.83
C SER A 512 13.84 -56.36 6.62
N ASN A 513 14.47 -55.74 7.62
CA ASN A 513 15.83 -55.17 7.57
C ASN A 513 16.07 -54.24 6.36
N ARG A 514 15.11 -53.34 6.08
CA ARG A 514 15.17 -52.37 4.95
C ARG A 514 15.39 -50.93 5.45
N PRO A 515 16.60 -50.57 5.93
CA PRO A 515 16.84 -49.27 6.57
C PRO A 515 16.60 -48.08 5.64
N GLY A 516 16.91 -48.18 4.34
CA GLY A 516 16.63 -47.12 3.37
C GLY A 516 15.13 -46.82 3.21
N GLY A 517 14.29 -47.87 3.22
CA GLY A 517 12.84 -47.73 3.17
C GLY A 517 12.28 -47.09 4.45
N LEU A 518 12.82 -47.47 5.60
CA LEU A 518 12.45 -46.87 6.89
C LEU A 518 12.80 -45.38 6.95
N ILE A 519 14.03 -45.01 6.53
CA ILE A 519 14.47 -43.60 6.45
C ILE A 519 13.57 -42.82 5.49
N ALA A 520 13.27 -43.37 4.31
CA ALA A 520 12.41 -42.71 3.32
C ALA A 520 10.99 -42.51 3.85
N LEU A 521 10.41 -43.51 4.55
CA LEU A 521 9.08 -43.42 5.15
C LEU A 521 9.01 -42.32 6.21
N TRP A 522 9.95 -42.31 7.17
CA TRP A 522 10.01 -41.30 8.22
C TRP A 522 10.24 -39.90 7.65
N ALA A 523 11.22 -39.75 6.76
CA ALA A 523 11.54 -38.47 6.15
C ALA A 523 10.38 -37.92 5.29
N ALA A 524 9.69 -38.76 4.51
CA ALA A 524 8.53 -38.36 3.73
C ALA A 524 7.35 -37.95 4.63
N THR A 525 7.08 -38.73 5.67
CA THR A 525 6.01 -38.45 6.64
C THR A 525 6.28 -37.14 7.39
N LEU A 526 7.50 -36.94 7.89
CA LEU A 526 7.91 -35.70 8.55
C LEU A 526 7.89 -34.50 7.59
N GLY A 527 8.28 -34.68 6.32
CA GLY A 527 8.17 -33.65 5.29
C GLY A 527 6.72 -33.24 5.01
N ILE A 528 5.80 -34.20 4.89
CA ILE A 528 4.37 -33.92 4.68
C ILE A 528 3.75 -33.25 5.91
N VAL A 529 3.94 -33.83 7.10
CA VAL A 529 3.40 -33.28 8.36
C VAL A 529 4.00 -31.90 8.63
N GLY A 530 5.31 -31.73 8.44
CA GLY A 530 5.99 -30.45 8.54
C GLY A 530 5.43 -29.41 7.59
N THR A 531 5.12 -29.78 6.33
CA THR A 531 4.50 -28.87 5.34
C THR A 531 3.09 -28.46 5.77
N LEU A 532 2.26 -29.41 6.22
CA LEU A 532 0.91 -29.13 6.70
C LEU A 532 0.92 -28.20 7.93
N ILE A 533 1.81 -28.46 8.89
CA ILE A 533 1.97 -27.60 10.08
C ILE A 533 2.51 -26.23 9.65
N TRP A 534 3.56 -26.18 8.83
CA TRP A 534 4.18 -24.93 8.40
C TRP A 534 3.21 -23.99 7.67
N THR A 535 2.36 -24.55 6.80
CA THR A 535 1.35 -23.77 6.06
C THR A 535 0.20 -23.29 6.95
N ALA A 536 -0.24 -24.09 7.92
CA ALA A 536 -1.38 -23.79 8.78
C ALA A 536 -1.00 -23.01 10.06
N TRP A 537 0.23 -23.13 10.55
CA TRP A 537 0.63 -22.60 11.84
C TRP A 537 0.77 -21.07 11.80
N GLN A 538 -0.13 -20.40 12.52
CA GLN A 538 -0.01 -19.00 12.87
C GLN A 538 0.35 -18.89 14.35
N PRO A 539 1.55 -18.42 14.70
CA PRO A 539 1.94 -18.26 16.09
C PRO A 539 0.99 -17.30 16.81
N ALA A 540 0.51 -17.68 18.00
CA ALA A 540 -0.23 -16.76 18.85
C ALA A 540 0.65 -15.56 19.23
N ALA A 541 0.03 -14.39 19.38
CA ALA A 541 0.72 -13.23 19.93
C ALA A 541 1.11 -13.51 21.38
N ARG A 542 2.36 -13.17 21.73
CA ARG A 542 2.85 -13.31 23.11
C ARG A 542 2.96 -11.91 23.69
N PRO A 543 2.28 -11.60 24.81
CA PRO A 543 2.45 -10.32 25.46
C PRO A 543 3.87 -10.20 25.99
N LEU A 544 4.42 -8.99 25.98
CA LEU A 544 5.65 -8.71 26.71
C LEU A 544 5.28 -8.54 28.19
N ARG A 545 5.86 -9.35 29.07
CA ARG A 545 5.61 -9.29 30.53
C ARG A 545 6.23 -8.07 31.23
N SER A 546 6.76 -7.12 30.46
CA SER A 546 7.54 -5.99 30.96
C SER A 546 7.23 -4.76 30.10
N ALA A 547 6.09 -4.12 30.34
CA ALA A 547 5.95 -2.71 29.97
C ALA A 547 6.49 -1.85 31.11
N ARG A 548 7.11 -0.72 30.75
CA ARG A 548 7.48 0.27 31.75
C ARG A 548 6.20 0.95 32.27
N PRO A 549 6.08 1.16 33.59
CA PRO A 549 5.02 2.00 34.13
C PRO A 549 5.11 3.40 33.51
N ARG A 550 3.95 4.00 33.24
CA ARG A 550 3.85 5.35 32.68
C ARG A 550 4.62 6.34 33.57
N THR A 551 5.52 7.09 32.97
CA THR A 551 6.16 8.26 33.60
C THR A 551 5.47 9.52 33.12
N ASP A 552 5.35 10.52 33.99
CA ASP A 552 4.79 11.82 33.62
C ASP A 552 5.58 12.43 32.45
N GLY A 553 4.86 12.99 31.48
CA GLY A 553 5.42 13.59 30.26
C GLY A 553 5.74 12.61 29.13
N MET A 554 5.54 11.29 29.28
CA MET A 554 5.73 10.35 28.18
C MET A 554 4.61 10.51 27.11
N PRO A 555 4.95 10.59 25.82
CA PRO A 555 3.95 10.59 24.75
C PRO A 555 3.15 9.27 24.75
N PRO A 556 1.84 9.31 24.47
CA PRO A 556 1.03 8.10 24.45
C PRO A 556 1.29 7.29 23.18
N ASN A 557 1.05 5.98 23.24
CA ASN A 557 0.88 5.19 22.03
C ASN A 557 -0.50 5.47 21.42
N ILE A 558 -0.67 5.18 20.13
CA ILE A 558 -1.93 5.33 19.41
C ILE A 558 -2.27 3.99 18.75
N LEU A 559 -3.41 3.41 19.12
CA LEU A 559 -3.99 2.22 18.51
C LEU A 559 -5.31 2.61 17.82
N MET A 560 -5.33 2.55 16.50
CA MET A 560 -6.54 2.77 15.70
C MET A 560 -7.05 1.42 15.20
N ILE A 561 -8.34 1.15 15.43
CA ILE A 561 -9.03 -0.08 15.02
C ILE A 561 -10.24 0.34 14.17
N GLY A 562 -10.14 0.17 12.86
CA GLY A 562 -11.19 0.54 11.92
C GLY A 562 -11.81 -0.66 11.24
N SER A 563 -13.08 -0.55 10.84
CA SER A 563 -13.73 -1.51 9.93
C SER A 563 -14.38 -0.78 8.77
N ASP A 564 -14.18 -1.31 7.58
CA ASP A 564 -14.79 -0.81 6.36
C ASP A 564 -16.32 -1.03 6.39
N THR A 565 -17.11 0.01 6.09
CA THR A 565 -18.57 -0.10 5.98
C THR A 565 -19.27 -0.40 7.34
N LEU A 566 -18.72 0.04 8.47
CA LEU A 566 -19.38 -0.11 9.77
C LEU A 566 -20.37 1.04 10.02
N ARG A 567 -21.66 0.73 10.00
CA ARG A 567 -22.74 1.70 10.23
C ARG A 567 -22.83 2.10 11.70
N ALA A 568 -23.00 3.40 11.97
CA ALA A 568 -23.17 3.92 13.32
C ALA A 568 -24.41 3.33 14.02
N ASP A 569 -25.50 3.11 13.28
CA ASP A 569 -26.78 2.62 13.83
C ASP A 569 -26.78 1.13 14.22
N ARG A 570 -25.63 0.45 14.13
CA ARG A 570 -25.45 -0.94 14.58
C ARG A 570 -24.78 -1.08 15.95
N LEU A 571 -24.32 0.02 16.54
CA LEU A 571 -23.76 0.00 17.88
C LEU A 571 -24.89 -0.05 18.91
N GLY A 572 -24.75 -0.91 19.92
CA GLY A 572 -25.68 -0.98 21.06
C GLY A 572 -25.76 0.34 21.82
N ALA A 573 -24.62 1.01 22.01
CA ALA A 573 -24.54 2.34 22.63
C ALA A 573 -25.26 3.46 21.84
N LEU A 574 -25.56 3.24 20.56
CA LEU A 574 -26.35 4.14 19.70
C LEU A 574 -27.79 3.65 19.49
N GLY A 575 -28.25 2.69 20.30
CA GLY A 575 -29.64 2.26 20.36
C GLY A 575 -29.98 1.08 19.44
N TYR A 576 -28.99 0.36 18.90
CA TYR A 576 -29.30 -0.84 18.12
C TYR A 576 -29.96 -1.93 18.96
N ARG A 577 -30.99 -2.56 18.42
CA ARG A 577 -31.88 -3.50 19.15
C ARG A 577 -31.19 -4.79 19.62
N ARG A 578 -30.06 -5.18 19.02
CA ARG A 578 -29.28 -6.37 19.41
C ARG A 578 -27.97 -5.94 20.06
N ALA A 579 -27.51 -6.67 21.05
CA ALA A 579 -26.20 -6.46 21.68
C ALA A 579 -25.07 -7.01 20.79
N LEU A 580 -24.82 -6.36 19.65
CA LEU A 580 -23.79 -6.76 18.70
C LEU A 580 -22.38 -6.33 19.13
N THR A 581 -22.27 -5.19 19.82
CA THR A 581 -21.00 -4.48 20.04
C THR A 581 -20.61 -4.29 21.52
N PRO A 582 -20.68 -5.32 22.39
CA PRO A 582 -20.44 -5.14 23.83
C PRO A 582 -19.03 -4.64 24.18
N ASN A 583 -18.01 -4.87 23.34
CA ASN A 583 -16.66 -4.38 23.60
C ASN A 583 -16.48 -2.92 23.19
N ILE A 584 -17.02 -2.52 22.04
CA ILE A 584 -17.03 -1.12 21.58
C ILE A 584 -17.90 -0.26 22.50
N ASP A 585 -19.07 -0.76 22.91
CA ASP A 585 -19.97 -0.06 23.83
C ASP A 585 -19.26 0.24 25.17
N ARG A 586 -18.60 -0.76 25.76
CA ARG A 586 -17.80 -0.61 26.98
C ARG A 586 -16.62 0.36 26.81
N LEU A 587 -15.98 0.35 25.64
CA LEU A 587 -14.90 1.29 25.34
C LEU A 587 -15.44 2.73 25.26
N GLY A 588 -16.62 2.92 24.67
CA GLY A 588 -17.32 4.19 24.61
C GLY A 588 -17.74 4.71 25.99
N GLU A 589 -18.26 3.83 26.86
CA GLU A 589 -18.58 4.15 28.25
C GLU A 589 -17.34 4.55 29.06
N ALA A 590 -16.20 3.90 28.83
CA ALA A 590 -14.94 4.23 29.48
C ALA A 590 -14.23 5.45 28.86
N GLY A 591 -14.62 5.88 27.67
CA GLY A 591 -14.00 6.94 26.88
C GLY A 591 -15.00 8.00 26.43
N THR A 592 -14.93 8.38 25.16
CA THR A 592 -15.88 9.27 24.49
C THR A 592 -16.42 8.60 23.24
N LEU A 593 -17.74 8.43 23.16
CA LEU A 593 -18.47 7.99 21.96
C LEU A 593 -19.07 9.21 21.27
N PHE A 594 -18.64 9.52 20.06
CA PHE A 594 -19.23 10.57 19.23
C PHE A 594 -20.38 9.98 18.42
N ALA A 595 -21.61 10.36 18.75
CA ALA A 595 -22.82 9.79 18.13
C ALA A 595 -23.06 10.28 16.70
N ASN A 596 -22.51 11.45 16.34
CA ASN A 596 -22.76 12.15 15.09
C ASN A 596 -21.45 12.53 14.38
N CYS A 597 -20.64 11.53 14.03
CA CYS A 597 -19.43 11.72 13.23
C CYS A 597 -19.73 11.49 11.74
N TYR A 598 -19.37 12.45 10.88
CA TYR A 598 -19.64 12.38 9.44
C TYR A 598 -18.38 12.33 8.59
N VAL A 599 -18.43 11.57 7.50
CA VAL A 599 -17.35 11.48 6.52
C VAL A 599 -17.65 12.39 5.31
N PRO A 600 -16.63 13.00 4.69
CA PRO A 600 -16.85 13.93 3.59
C PRO A 600 -17.23 13.27 2.27
N CYS A 601 -16.86 12.00 2.08
CA CYS A 601 -17.29 11.20 0.93
C CYS A 601 -17.36 9.75 1.39
N ALA A 602 -18.52 9.10 1.25
CA ALA A 602 -18.74 7.74 1.76
C ALA A 602 -18.22 6.67 0.76
N ARG A 603 -16.92 6.75 0.45
CA ARG A 603 -16.14 5.78 -0.33
C ARG A 603 -14.80 5.56 0.37
N THR A 604 -14.29 4.33 0.34
CA THR A 604 -13.12 3.89 1.12
C THR A 604 -11.89 4.78 0.94
N ALA A 605 -11.40 4.98 -0.29
CA ALA A 605 -10.20 5.77 -0.53
C ALA A 605 -10.32 7.25 -0.12
N PRO A 606 -11.30 8.04 -0.61
CA PRO A 606 -11.39 9.45 -0.24
C PRO A 606 -11.67 9.63 1.25
N SER A 607 -12.47 8.77 1.89
CA SER A 607 -12.74 8.89 3.32
C SER A 607 -11.51 8.62 4.17
N LEU A 608 -10.77 7.54 3.89
CA LEU A 608 -9.54 7.22 4.62
C LEU A 608 -8.49 8.33 4.44
N ILE A 609 -8.36 8.87 3.22
CA ILE A 609 -7.43 9.98 2.98
C ILE A 609 -7.83 11.20 3.80
N SER A 610 -9.09 11.65 3.72
CA SER A 610 -9.58 12.78 4.51
C SER A 610 -9.38 12.57 6.02
N LEU A 611 -9.62 11.35 6.52
CA LEU A 611 -9.43 11.00 7.93
C LEU A 611 -7.96 11.11 8.36
N PHE A 612 -7.03 10.63 7.54
CA PHE A 612 -5.60 10.66 7.89
C PHE A 612 -4.92 11.99 7.57
N THR A 613 -5.34 12.75 6.56
CA THR A 613 -4.78 14.07 6.26
C THR A 613 -5.41 15.19 7.08
N GLY A 614 -6.62 14.95 7.61
CA GLY A 614 -7.40 15.99 8.28
C GLY A 614 -7.86 17.11 7.34
N THR A 615 -8.08 16.78 6.07
CA THR A 615 -8.45 17.75 5.02
C THR A 615 -9.61 17.27 4.17
N TRP A 616 -10.28 18.19 3.50
CA TRP A 616 -11.40 17.88 2.61
C TRP A 616 -10.96 17.20 1.30
N PRO A 617 -11.85 16.44 0.64
CA PRO A 617 -11.57 15.79 -0.64
C PRO A 617 -11.03 16.71 -1.75
N HIS A 618 -11.49 17.96 -1.80
CA HIS A 618 -11.01 18.94 -2.77
C HIS A 618 -9.61 19.49 -2.44
N ALA A 619 -9.19 19.48 -1.16
CA ALA A 619 -7.88 19.95 -0.74
C ALA A 619 -6.78 18.93 -1.11
N HIS A 620 -7.02 17.65 -0.85
CA HIS A 620 -6.07 16.59 -1.19
C HIS A 620 -6.23 16.02 -2.61
N GLY A 621 -7.34 16.33 -3.29
CA GLY A 621 -7.58 15.99 -4.71
C GLY A 621 -8.07 14.57 -4.97
N ILE A 622 -8.37 13.77 -3.94
CA ILE A 622 -8.86 12.39 -4.11
C ILE A 622 -10.33 12.32 -3.72
N ARG A 623 -11.21 12.07 -4.70
CA ARG A 623 -12.67 12.15 -4.53
C ARG A 623 -13.41 10.87 -4.91
N ASP A 624 -12.66 9.83 -5.26
CA ASP A 624 -13.10 8.47 -5.62
C ASP A 624 -11.95 7.45 -5.48
N ASN A 625 -12.23 6.17 -5.68
CA ASN A 625 -11.27 5.06 -5.50
C ASN A 625 -10.40 4.79 -6.75
N PHE A 626 -10.74 5.37 -7.90
CA PHE A 626 -10.16 5.11 -9.22
C PHE A 626 -9.13 6.18 -9.61
N ALA A 627 -8.30 6.61 -8.65
CA ALA A 627 -7.20 7.53 -8.92
C ALA A 627 -6.13 6.86 -9.81
N GLY A 628 -5.59 7.62 -10.77
CA GLY A 628 -4.44 7.20 -11.57
C GLY A 628 -3.16 7.15 -10.74
N ASP A 629 -2.14 6.44 -11.24
CA ASP A 629 -0.87 6.24 -10.54
C ASP A 629 -0.15 7.52 -10.11
N ASP A 630 -0.30 8.60 -10.88
CA ASP A 630 0.38 9.87 -10.60
C ASP A 630 -0.28 10.63 -9.44
N ASP A 631 -1.56 10.35 -9.17
CA ASP A 631 -2.35 10.95 -8.08
C ASP A 631 -2.30 10.12 -6.79
N THR A 632 -1.70 8.92 -6.81
CA THR A 632 -1.57 8.11 -5.59
C THR A 632 -0.54 8.66 -4.60
N ARG A 633 0.29 9.61 -5.05
CA ARG A 633 1.17 10.38 -4.15
C ARG A 633 0.40 11.54 -3.55
N LEU A 634 0.08 11.40 -2.26
CA LEU A 634 -0.59 12.46 -1.52
C LEU A 634 0.29 13.71 -1.51
N ARG A 635 -0.32 14.86 -1.85
CA ARG A 635 0.34 16.18 -1.86
C ARG A 635 0.38 16.81 -0.46
N ILE A 636 -0.41 16.27 0.46
CA ILE A 636 -0.56 16.71 1.85
C ILE A 636 -0.03 15.62 2.76
N ASP A 637 0.77 16.00 3.75
CA ASP A 637 1.26 15.07 4.76
C ASP A 637 0.08 14.48 5.55
N ALA A 638 0.07 13.17 5.71
CA ALA A 638 -0.90 12.47 6.54
C ALA A 638 -0.40 12.34 8.00
N LEU A 639 -1.30 12.02 8.92
CA LEU A 639 -1.05 11.78 10.34
C LEU A 639 0.20 10.91 10.62
N PRO A 640 0.45 9.78 9.91
CA PRO A 640 1.66 8.99 10.13
C PRO A 640 2.94 9.77 9.83
N THR A 641 2.95 10.65 8.81
CA THR A 641 4.09 11.50 8.49
C THR A 641 4.38 12.50 9.60
N HIS A 642 3.34 13.14 10.15
CA HIS A 642 3.48 14.08 11.26
C HIS A 642 3.98 13.42 12.54
N LEU A 643 3.38 12.28 12.93
CA LEU A 643 3.80 11.53 14.12
C LEU A 643 5.23 10.99 13.98
N LYS A 644 5.60 10.53 12.78
CA LYS A 644 6.96 10.07 12.49
C LYS A 644 7.99 11.19 12.67
N LYS A 645 7.70 12.42 12.23
CA LYS A 645 8.56 13.59 12.48
C LYS A 645 8.76 13.84 13.97
N ALA A 646 7.78 13.50 14.80
CA ALA A 646 7.84 13.57 16.27
C ALA A 646 8.45 12.31 16.94
N GLY A 647 9.06 11.40 16.17
CA GLY A 647 9.73 10.20 16.72
C GLY A 647 8.82 9.00 16.96
N TYR A 648 7.56 9.02 16.51
CA TYR A 648 6.70 7.85 16.57
C TYR A 648 7.11 6.80 15.54
N ARG A 649 6.98 5.54 15.93
CA ARG A 649 7.01 4.40 15.02
C ARG A 649 5.64 4.18 14.43
N THR A 650 5.48 4.32 13.11
CA THR A 650 4.14 4.24 12.49
C THR A 650 3.95 2.96 11.69
N ALA A 651 2.86 2.25 11.96
CA ALA A 651 2.57 0.97 11.34
C ALA A 651 1.11 0.86 10.91
N VAL A 652 0.88 0.21 9.77
CA VAL A 652 -0.46 -0.10 9.27
C VAL A 652 -0.53 -1.56 8.83
N ILE A 653 -1.65 -2.21 9.16
CA ILE A 653 -1.96 -3.57 8.72
C ILE A 653 -3.45 -3.70 8.37
N SER A 654 -3.74 -4.41 7.28
CA SER A 654 -5.11 -4.65 6.83
C SER A 654 -5.24 -5.95 6.02
N ASP A 655 -6.46 -6.25 5.64
CA ASP A 655 -6.88 -7.23 4.65
C ASP A 655 -7.38 -6.50 3.38
N TRP A 656 -8.35 -7.05 2.66
CA TRP A 656 -8.69 -6.68 1.29
C TRP A 656 -9.01 -5.19 1.06
N CYS A 657 -9.93 -4.58 1.81
CA CYS A 657 -10.31 -3.16 1.69
C CYS A 657 -9.12 -2.22 1.97
N GLY A 658 -8.13 -2.66 2.74
CA GLY A 658 -6.86 -1.95 2.91
C GLY A 658 -6.01 -1.84 1.64
N ALA A 659 -6.42 -2.43 0.51
CA ALA A 659 -5.79 -2.22 -0.80
C ALA A 659 -5.81 -0.74 -1.19
N ASP A 660 -6.88 -0.02 -0.84
CA ASP A 660 -6.96 1.42 -1.07
C ASP A 660 -5.89 2.14 -0.23
N MET A 661 -5.70 1.75 1.03
CA MET A 661 -4.57 2.27 1.83
C MET A 661 -3.20 1.92 1.23
N GLY A 662 -3.07 0.74 0.60
CA GLY A 662 -1.84 0.27 -0.03
C GLY A 662 -1.51 1.00 -1.33
N LYS A 663 -2.50 1.66 -1.93
CA LYS A 663 -2.38 2.44 -3.16
C LYS A 663 -1.73 3.80 -2.91
N TYR A 664 -2.07 4.50 -1.81
CA TYR A 664 -1.63 5.88 -1.55
C TYR A 664 -0.44 6.01 -0.60
N SER A 665 0.31 7.12 -0.71
CA SER A 665 1.48 7.40 0.12
C SER A 665 1.15 8.05 1.47
N PHE A 666 0.60 7.30 2.42
CA PHE A 666 0.28 7.80 3.77
C PHE A 666 1.49 8.06 4.69
N GLY A 667 2.69 7.58 4.35
CA GLY A 667 3.91 7.86 5.11
C GLY A 667 4.22 6.93 6.29
N PHE A 668 3.53 5.78 6.43
CA PHE A 668 3.82 4.78 7.46
C PHE A 668 5.25 4.18 7.34
N ASP A 669 5.89 3.86 8.48
CA ASP A 669 7.20 3.16 8.51
C ASP A 669 7.10 1.66 8.23
N HIS A 670 5.97 1.05 8.61
CA HIS A 670 5.67 -0.37 8.39
C HIS A 670 4.31 -0.52 7.71
N VAL A 671 4.28 -1.20 6.57
CA VAL A 671 3.08 -1.41 5.76
C VAL A 671 2.87 -2.90 5.51
N ASP A 672 1.77 -3.45 6.03
CA ASP A 672 1.29 -4.80 5.76
C ASP A 672 -0.11 -4.74 5.11
N LEU A 673 -0.13 -4.36 3.84
CA LEU A 673 -1.32 -4.11 3.02
C LEU A 673 -1.30 -4.92 1.71
N PRO A 674 -2.47 -5.31 1.17
CA PRO A 674 -2.55 -5.94 -0.15
C PRO A 674 -2.11 -4.99 -1.28
N ASP A 675 -1.91 -5.56 -2.48
CA ASP A 675 -1.67 -4.76 -3.70
C ASP A 675 -2.96 -4.00 -4.10
N ASP A 676 -2.79 -2.96 -4.92
CA ASP A 676 -3.91 -2.22 -5.54
C ASP A 676 -4.89 -3.17 -6.26
N GLN A 677 -6.12 -3.17 -5.76
CA GLN A 677 -7.23 -3.96 -6.28
C GLN A 677 -7.80 -3.38 -7.59
N TRP A 678 -7.64 -2.07 -7.81
CA TRP A 678 -8.08 -1.36 -9.01
C TRP A 678 -7.03 -1.47 -10.11
N ASN A 679 -6.51 -2.69 -10.32
CA ASN A 679 -5.48 -2.98 -11.29
C ASN A 679 -5.87 -4.21 -12.14
N LEU A 680 -6.00 -4.03 -13.44
CA LEU A 680 -6.42 -5.07 -14.38
C LEU A 680 -5.48 -6.27 -14.37
N LYS A 681 -4.17 -6.08 -14.17
CA LYS A 681 -3.22 -7.19 -14.04
C LYS A 681 -3.41 -7.95 -12.73
N TYR A 682 -3.75 -7.26 -11.64
CA TYR A 682 -4.11 -7.92 -10.39
C TYR A 682 -5.36 -8.78 -10.57
N LEU A 683 -6.42 -8.24 -11.18
CA LEU A 683 -7.66 -8.97 -11.48
C LEU A 683 -7.41 -10.19 -12.40
N ILE A 684 -6.63 -10.04 -13.47
CA ILE A 684 -6.26 -11.16 -14.37
C ILE A 684 -5.52 -12.27 -13.60
N ARG A 685 -4.68 -11.93 -12.61
CA ARG A 685 -3.95 -12.94 -11.80
C ARG A 685 -4.86 -13.77 -10.90
N GLN A 686 -6.05 -13.31 -10.57
CA GLN A 686 -7.03 -14.11 -9.81
C GLN A 686 -7.56 -15.28 -10.64
N GLY A 687 -7.58 -15.12 -11.97
CA GLY A 687 -7.93 -16.16 -12.92
C GLY A 687 -9.40 -16.60 -12.89
N PRO A 688 -9.73 -17.63 -13.68
CA PRO A 688 -11.09 -18.15 -13.81
C PRO A 688 -11.55 -18.86 -12.52
N LYS A 689 -12.86 -18.78 -12.22
CA LYS A 689 -13.40 -19.20 -10.91
C LYS A 689 -13.10 -20.66 -10.55
N ASP A 690 -13.14 -21.63 -11.48
CA ASP A 690 -12.85 -23.04 -11.12
C ASP A 690 -11.41 -23.29 -10.69
N LEU A 691 -10.45 -22.74 -11.44
CA LEU A 691 -9.04 -22.82 -11.10
C LEU A 691 -8.76 -22.07 -9.78
N ARG A 692 -9.38 -20.89 -9.62
CA ARG A 692 -9.35 -20.10 -8.39
C ARG A 692 -9.94 -20.84 -7.21
N LEU A 693 -11.07 -21.55 -7.37
CA LEU A 693 -11.70 -22.35 -6.32
C LEU A 693 -10.77 -23.44 -5.81
N TYR A 694 -10.22 -24.25 -6.72
CA TYR A 694 -9.32 -25.32 -6.31
C TYR A 694 -8.10 -24.76 -5.57
N VAL A 695 -7.46 -23.73 -6.11
CA VAL A 695 -6.24 -23.15 -5.53
C VAL A 695 -6.53 -22.46 -4.19
N SER A 696 -7.60 -21.68 -4.07
CA SER A 696 -7.94 -20.92 -2.86
C SER A 696 -8.20 -21.80 -1.64
N LEU A 697 -8.81 -22.99 -1.82
CA LEU A 697 -9.05 -23.97 -0.75
C LEU A 697 -7.80 -24.40 0.01
N PHE A 698 -6.63 -24.34 -0.62
CA PHE A 698 -5.35 -24.72 -0.01
C PHE A 698 -4.43 -23.52 0.28
N THR A 699 -4.80 -22.32 -0.16
CA THR A 699 -3.92 -21.15 -0.15
C THR A 699 -4.46 -19.98 0.66
N HIS A 700 -5.61 -20.13 1.31
CA HIS A 700 -6.09 -19.17 2.32
C HIS A 700 -5.35 -19.32 3.67
N ASN A 701 -4.01 -19.26 3.60
CA ASN A 701 -3.06 -19.47 4.70
C ASN A 701 -1.74 -18.75 4.38
N ARG A 702 -0.66 -19.03 5.14
CA ARG A 702 0.64 -18.39 4.94
C ARG A 702 1.21 -18.57 3.53
N LEU A 703 1.03 -19.76 2.94
CA LEU A 703 1.57 -20.09 1.62
C LEU A 703 0.96 -19.19 0.54
N GLY A 704 -0.37 -19.05 0.52
CA GLY A 704 -1.02 -18.18 -0.46
C GLY A 704 -0.73 -16.71 -0.20
N ARG A 705 -0.70 -16.25 1.05
CA ARG A 705 -0.30 -14.86 1.34
C ARG A 705 1.09 -14.52 0.79
N LEU A 706 2.03 -15.48 0.81
CA LEU A 706 3.39 -15.28 0.31
C LEU A 706 3.50 -15.38 -1.22
N LEU A 707 2.79 -16.33 -1.84
CA LEU A 707 3.04 -16.73 -3.25
C LEU A 707 1.90 -16.41 -4.21
N LEU A 708 0.69 -16.22 -3.68
CA LEU A 708 -0.57 -15.96 -4.38
C LEU A 708 -1.40 -14.91 -3.64
N PRO A 709 -0.84 -13.71 -3.36
CA PRO A 709 -1.52 -12.69 -2.55
C PRO A 709 -2.86 -12.27 -3.13
N GLU A 710 -3.01 -12.28 -4.47
CA GLU A 710 -4.29 -12.01 -5.14
C GLU A 710 -5.38 -13.07 -4.91
N ILE A 711 -5.01 -14.29 -4.54
CA ILE A 711 -5.94 -15.36 -4.14
C ILE A 711 -6.20 -15.31 -2.64
N TYR A 712 -5.20 -14.90 -1.85
CA TYR A 712 -5.34 -14.75 -0.41
C TYR A 712 -6.25 -13.58 -0.03
N TYR A 713 -6.06 -12.41 -0.64
CA TYR A 713 -6.84 -11.18 -0.40
C TYR A 713 -8.01 -11.04 -1.39
N LEU A 714 -8.70 -12.14 -1.70
CA LEU A 714 -9.89 -12.09 -2.57
C LEU A 714 -10.99 -11.25 -1.92
N GLY A 715 -11.62 -10.38 -2.73
CA GLY A 715 -12.72 -9.56 -2.27
C GLY A 715 -13.91 -10.39 -1.80
N GLY A 716 -14.48 -9.97 -0.66
CA GLY A 716 -15.59 -10.65 0.00
C GLY A 716 -15.24 -11.95 0.74
N VAL A 717 -13.96 -12.30 0.85
CA VAL A 717 -13.51 -13.43 1.68
C VAL A 717 -13.05 -12.90 3.04
N PRO A 718 -13.68 -13.31 4.15
CA PRO A 718 -13.36 -12.76 5.45
C PRO A 718 -12.01 -13.29 5.96
N LEU A 719 -11.22 -12.37 6.50
CA LEU A 719 -9.85 -12.55 7.01
C LEU A 719 -9.70 -11.99 8.43
N THR A 720 -10.82 -11.87 9.15
CA THR A 720 -10.92 -11.15 10.42
C THR A 720 -9.98 -11.73 11.47
N GLN A 721 -10.07 -13.04 11.73
CA GLN A 721 -9.21 -13.67 12.75
C GLN A 721 -7.73 -13.72 12.34
N PRO A 722 -7.35 -14.12 11.10
CA PRO A 722 -5.96 -14.07 10.66
C PRO A 722 -5.35 -12.66 10.72
N LEU A 723 -6.11 -11.62 10.39
CA LEU A 723 -5.69 -10.23 10.50
C LEU A 723 -5.47 -9.85 11.97
N GLY A 724 -6.44 -10.12 12.85
CA GLY A 724 -6.33 -9.83 14.29
C GLY A 724 -5.12 -10.50 14.94
N GLY A 725 -4.87 -11.77 14.61
CA GLY A 725 -3.68 -12.50 15.07
C GLY A 725 -2.36 -11.85 14.61
N ARG A 726 -2.29 -11.34 13.37
CA ARG A 726 -1.13 -10.59 12.88
C ARG A 726 -0.99 -9.23 13.58
N ALA A 727 -2.10 -8.51 13.77
CA ALA A 727 -2.13 -7.21 14.42
C ALA A 727 -1.64 -7.29 15.87
N ARG A 728 -2.11 -8.26 16.66
CA ARG A 728 -1.62 -8.50 18.04
C ARG A 728 -0.13 -8.82 18.09
N ARG A 729 0.40 -9.59 17.14
CA ARG A 729 1.85 -9.86 17.05
C ARG A 729 2.64 -8.59 16.72
N LEU A 730 2.13 -7.75 15.82
CA LEU A 730 2.75 -6.47 15.49
C LEU A 730 2.73 -5.53 16.70
N LEU A 731 1.62 -5.47 17.44
CA LEU A 731 1.51 -4.73 18.70
C LEU A 731 2.57 -5.19 19.72
N SER A 732 2.74 -6.50 19.94
CA SER A 732 3.81 -7.03 20.81
C SER A 732 5.21 -6.61 20.36
N ARG A 733 5.46 -6.48 19.05
CA ARG A 733 6.78 -6.08 18.52
C ARG A 733 7.02 -4.59 18.64
N LEU A 734 5.99 -3.77 18.49
CA LEU A 734 6.05 -2.33 18.75
C LEU A 734 6.28 -2.05 20.24
N ALA A 735 5.59 -2.79 21.11
CA ALA A 735 5.71 -2.73 22.56
C ALA A 735 7.13 -3.04 23.09
N ALA A 736 7.98 -3.69 22.29
CA ALA A 736 9.36 -4.01 22.66
C ALA A 736 10.32 -2.83 22.52
N GLY A 737 9.93 -1.76 21.83
CA GLY A 737 10.74 -0.55 21.67
C GLY A 737 10.39 0.51 22.70
N ASP A 738 11.33 1.43 22.93
CA ASP A 738 11.12 2.58 23.84
C ASP A 738 10.35 3.75 23.19
N ALA A 739 10.29 3.81 21.85
CA ALA A 739 9.64 4.90 21.14
C ALA A 739 8.11 4.71 21.11
N PRO A 740 7.31 5.80 21.22
CA PRO A 740 5.87 5.71 21.06
C PRO A 740 5.52 5.23 19.65
N PHE A 741 4.33 4.64 19.49
CA PHE A 741 3.92 4.11 18.19
C PHE A 741 2.50 4.52 17.80
N LEU A 742 2.26 4.57 16.49
CA LEU A 742 0.94 4.50 15.88
C LEU A 742 0.78 3.12 15.23
N LEU A 743 -0.25 2.37 15.63
CA LEU A 743 -0.68 1.15 14.93
C LEU A 743 -2.10 1.33 14.42
N ASN A 744 -2.27 1.39 13.10
CA ASN A 744 -3.58 1.32 12.47
C ASN A 744 -3.89 -0.11 12.00
N VAL A 745 -5.01 -0.66 12.46
CA VAL A 745 -5.54 -1.96 12.05
C VAL A 745 -6.88 -1.72 11.38
N PHE A 746 -6.97 -1.99 10.08
CA PHE A 746 -8.19 -1.74 9.28
C PHE A 746 -8.74 -3.07 8.76
N TYR A 747 -10.00 -3.38 9.06
CA TYR A 747 -10.66 -4.64 8.74
C TYR A 747 -11.66 -4.48 7.59
N SER A 748 -11.78 -5.51 6.74
CA SER A 748 -12.82 -5.60 5.70
C SER A 748 -14.09 -6.30 6.19
N THR A 749 -14.14 -6.67 7.47
CA THR A 749 -15.15 -7.59 8.05
C THR A 749 -16.58 -7.17 7.75
N THR A 750 -16.86 -5.87 7.79
CA THR A 750 -18.21 -5.32 7.57
C THR A 750 -18.47 -4.85 6.13
N HIS A 751 -17.57 -5.07 5.18
CA HIS A 751 -17.77 -4.71 3.77
C HIS A 751 -18.64 -5.76 3.03
N PRO A 752 -19.49 -5.38 2.05
CA PRO A 752 -20.25 -6.33 1.23
C PRO A 752 -19.33 -7.31 0.47
N PRO A 753 -19.74 -8.57 0.22
CA PRO A 753 -21.08 -9.12 0.37
C PRO A 753 -21.42 -9.66 1.77
N PHE A 754 -20.84 -9.15 2.87
CA PHE A 754 -21.19 -9.54 4.25
C PHE A 754 -21.03 -11.05 4.51
N ALA A 755 -19.80 -11.51 4.40
CA ALA A 755 -19.40 -12.84 4.84
C ALA A 755 -18.60 -12.71 6.14
N SER A 756 -18.84 -13.61 7.08
CA SER A 756 -18.08 -13.75 8.34
C SER A 756 -17.64 -15.19 8.55
N GLU A 757 -16.62 -15.39 9.38
CA GLU A 757 -16.17 -16.74 9.73
C GLU A 757 -17.19 -17.46 10.64
N TRP A 758 -17.08 -18.78 10.78
CA TRP A 758 -17.89 -19.49 11.79
C TRP A 758 -17.38 -19.13 13.20
N PRO A 759 -18.26 -18.84 14.18
CA PRO A 759 -19.72 -19.05 14.16
C PRO A 759 -20.59 -17.83 13.77
N TRP A 760 -20.00 -16.68 13.44
CA TRP A 760 -20.72 -15.41 13.34
C TRP A 760 -21.81 -15.38 12.26
N TYR A 761 -21.56 -15.91 11.06
CA TYR A 761 -22.58 -15.96 10.00
C TYR A 761 -23.82 -16.80 10.37
N THR A 762 -23.74 -17.61 11.42
CA THR A 762 -24.87 -18.41 11.93
C THR A 762 -25.53 -17.84 13.18
N ARG A 763 -24.96 -16.79 13.78
CA ARG A 763 -25.37 -16.31 15.12
C ARG A 763 -26.72 -15.61 15.10
N TYR A 764 -26.99 -14.84 14.06
CA TYR A 764 -28.21 -14.04 13.92
C TYR A 764 -29.07 -14.43 12.71
N ALA A 765 -28.45 -15.00 11.67
CA ALA A 765 -29.14 -15.48 10.48
C ALA A 765 -30.15 -16.58 10.83
N ASP A 766 -31.31 -16.54 10.16
CA ASP A 766 -32.35 -17.56 10.34
C ASP A 766 -31.80 -18.96 9.97
N PRO A 767 -31.76 -19.91 10.93
CA PRO A 767 -31.33 -21.27 10.66
C PRO A 767 -32.16 -21.96 9.58
N ALA A 768 -33.46 -21.64 9.48
CA ALA A 768 -34.41 -22.20 8.51
C ALA A 768 -34.33 -21.55 7.13
N TYR A 769 -33.64 -20.42 6.98
CA TYR A 769 -33.47 -19.75 5.69
C TYR A 769 -32.85 -20.67 4.63
N THR A 770 -33.46 -20.74 3.45
CA THR A 770 -33.05 -21.61 2.32
C THR A 770 -32.84 -20.84 1.00
N GLY A 771 -32.91 -19.50 1.02
CA GLY A 771 -32.60 -18.67 -0.15
C GLY A 771 -31.09 -18.58 -0.40
N GLU A 772 -30.67 -17.93 -1.50
CA GLU A 772 -29.26 -17.96 -1.92
C GLU A 772 -28.33 -17.13 -1.01
N SER A 773 -28.85 -16.13 -0.29
CA SER A 773 -28.07 -15.32 0.67
C SER A 773 -27.80 -16.00 2.03
N LYS A 774 -27.53 -17.31 2.04
CA LYS A 774 -27.31 -18.07 3.30
C LYS A 774 -25.97 -17.75 3.99
N PHE A 775 -24.95 -17.42 3.20
CA PHE A 775 -23.57 -17.25 3.68
C PHE A 775 -22.99 -15.86 3.43
N ALA A 776 -23.55 -15.15 2.46
CA ALA A 776 -23.17 -13.82 2.02
C ALA A 776 -24.34 -13.25 1.18
N MET A 777 -24.40 -11.94 0.99
CA MET A 777 -25.25 -11.28 0.02
C MET A 777 -25.04 -11.90 -1.36
N ALA A 778 -26.08 -12.50 -1.90
CA ALA A 778 -25.97 -13.30 -3.11
C ALA A 778 -25.76 -12.39 -4.33
N ARG A 779 -25.17 -12.97 -5.39
CA ARG A 779 -25.05 -12.33 -6.71
C ARG A 779 -24.18 -11.07 -6.74
N LEU A 780 -23.14 -11.03 -5.90
CA LEU A 780 -22.09 -9.99 -5.93
C LEU A 780 -20.71 -10.63 -6.20
N THR A 781 -20.66 -11.58 -7.14
CA THR A 781 -19.47 -12.44 -7.32
C THR A 781 -18.57 -12.04 -8.49
N ASP A 782 -18.99 -11.08 -9.32
CA ASP A 782 -18.18 -10.45 -10.35
C ASP A 782 -18.63 -8.99 -10.62
N PRO A 783 -17.76 -8.14 -11.20
CA PRO A 783 -18.06 -6.72 -11.39
C PRO A 783 -19.30 -6.41 -12.24
N PHE A 784 -19.61 -7.22 -13.26
CA PHE A 784 -20.78 -6.99 -14.11
C PHE A 784 -22.07 -7.29 -13.33
N GLU A 785 -22.05 -8.35 -12.52
CA GLU A 785 -23.13 -8.69 -11.61
C GLU A 785 -23.37 -7.57 -10.60
N ILE A 786 -22.30 -6.98 -10.04
CA ILE A 786 -22.37 -5.84 -9.11
C ILE A 786 -23.01 -4.62 -9.79
N ILE A 787 -22.52 -4.21 -10.97
CA ILE A 787 -23.08 -3.07 -11.73
C ILE A 787 -24.58 -3.28 -11.97
N ARG A 788 -24.96 -4.48 -12.45
CA ARG A 788 -26.37 -4.81 -12.69
C ARG A 788 -27.20 -4.76 -11.40
N ARG A 789 -26.67 -5.29 -10.30
CA ARG A 789 -27.36 -5.37 -8.99
C ARG A 789 -27.48 -4.01 -8.33
N GLN A 790 -26.55 -3.08 -8.58
CA GLN A 790 -26.60 -1.71 -8.07
C GLN A 790 -27.88 -0.98 -8.52
N GLY A 791 -28.35 -1.24 -9.74
CA GLY A 791 -29.59 -0.69 -10.30
C GLY A 791 -30.85 -1.54 -10.03
N ALA A 792 -30.74 -2.64 -9.28
CA ALA A 792 -31.88 -3.53 -9.01
C ALA A 792 -32.73 -3.02 -7.82
N PRO A 793 -34.06 -3.23 -7.84
CA PRO A 793 -34.94 -2.77 -6.77
C PRO A 793 -34.84 -3.66 -5.52
N ARG A 794 -35.35 -3.16 -4.39
CA ARG A 794 -35.29 -3.80 -3.07
C ARG A 794 -35.86 -5.23 -3.06
N GLU A 795 -36.91 -5.50 -3.82
CA GLU A 795 -37.62 -6.78 -3.86
C GLU A 795 -36.78 -7.93 -4.41
N GLU A 796 -35.67 -7.62 -5.11
CA GLU A 796 -34.73 -8.63 -5.59
C GLU A 796 -33.74 -9.12 -4.51
N PHE A 797 -33.81 -8.57 -3.30
CA PHE A 797 -32.88 -8.86 -2.21
C PHE A 797 -33.59 -9.44 -0.99
N ASP A 798 -33.01 -10.50 -0.42
CA ASP A 798 -33.45 -11.12 0.83
C ASP A 798 -33.00 -10.26 2.03
N LEU A 799 -33.53 -9.05 2.16
CA LEU A 799 -32.93 -8.00 2.98
C LEU A 799 -32.81 -8.37 4.47
N ASP A 800 -33.84 -8.98 5.06
CA ASP A 800 -33.78 -9.37 6.48
C ASP A 800 -32.61 -10.32 6.74
N GLN A 801 -32.42 -11.29 5.85
CA GLN A 801 -31.29 -12.22 5.91
C GLN A 801 -29.95 -11.52 5.68
N ILE A 802 -29.88 -10.55 4.75
CA ILE A 802 -28.66 -9.77 4.50
C ILE A 802 -28.28 -8.95 5.73
N VAL A 803 -29.26 -8.33 6.39
CA VAL A 803 -29.07 -7.58 7.64
C VAL A 803 -28.61 -8.52 8.76
N ASP A 804 -29.15 -9.72 8.87
CA ASP A 804 -28.70 -10.69 9.87
C ASP A 804 -27.25 -11.17 9.62
N LEU A 805 -26.83 -11.32 8.37
CA LEU A 805 -25.43 -11.61 8.02
C LEU A 805 -24.51 -10.45 8.38
N TYR A 806 -24.92 -9.21 8.08
CA TYR A 806 -24.19 -8.00 8.44
C TYR A 806 -24.03 -7.86 9.96
N ASP A 807 -25.09 -8.12 10.73
CA ASP A 807 -25.04 -8.16 12.20
C ASP A 807 -24.03 -9.21 12.71
N GLY A 808 -23.87 -10.32 11.99
CA GLY A 808 -22.81 -11.31 12.24
C GLY A 808 -21.41 -10.74 12.03
N CYS A 809 -21.18 -10.05 10.92
CA CYS A 809 -19.92 -9.33 10.65
C CYS A 809 -19.60 -8.28 11.73
N VAL A 810 -20.59 -7.47 12.14
CA VAL A 810 -20.40 -6.46 13.20
C VAL A 810 -19.99 -7.11 14.53
N ALA A 811 -20.63 -8.23 14.90
CA ALA A 811 -20.26 -8.97 16.11
C ALA A 811 -18.87 -9.61 16.03
N GLU A 812 -18.45 -10.08 14.84
CA GLU A 812 -17.09 -10.59 14.64
C GLU A 812 -16.04 -9.49 14.80
N PHE A 813 -16.30 -8.32 14.23
CA PHE A 813 -15.43 -7.16 14.40
C PHE A 813 -15.33 -6.72 15.87
N ASP A 814 -16.44 -6.69 16.62
CA ASP A 814 -16.44 -6.38 18.05
C ASP A 814 -15.63 -7.38 18.89
N ASP A 815 -15.73 -8.68 18.57
CA ASP A 815 -14.94 -9.73 19.24
C ASP A 815 -13.42 -9.55 18.99
N GLU A 816 -13.02 -9.11 17.78
CA GLU A 816 -11.63 -8.76 17.49
C GLU A 816 -11.18 -7.45 18.17
N VAL A 817 -12.06 -6.43 18.29
CA VAL A 817 -11.79 -5.24 19.12
C VAL A 817 -11.52 -5.67 20.56
N GLY A 818 -12.37 -6.51 21.14
CA GLY A 818 -12.18 -7.07 22.49
C GLY A 818 -10.85 -7.81 22.63
N SER A 819 -10.49 -8.63 21.65
CA SER A 819 -9.22 -9.37 21.62
C SER A 819 -8.00 -8.46 21.52
N MET A 820 -8.09 -7.38 20.74
CA MET A 820 -7.03 -6.35 20.65
C MET A 820 -6.84 -5.60 21.96
N LEU A 821 -7.94 -5.17 22.60
CA LEU A 821 -7.92 -4.48 23.89
C LEU A 821 -7.36 -5.36 25.01
N ALA A 822 -7.76 -6.63 25.06
CA ALA A 822 -7.22 -7.60 26.00
C ALA A 822 -5.71 -7.78 25.81
N HIS A 823 -5.25 -7.94 24.56
CA HIS A 823 -3.82 -8.08 24.28
C HIS A 823 -3.01 -6.81 24.58
N LEU A 824 -3.58 -5.63 24.37
CA LEU A 824 -2.98 -4.35 24.75
C LEU A 824 -2.79 -4.26 26.27
N LYS A 825 -3.80 -4.69 27.05
CA LYS A 825 -3.75 -4.78 28.50
C LYS A 825 -2.71 -5.82 28.97
N ASP A 826 -2.68 -7.00 28.35
CA ASP A 826 -1.72 -8.05 28.68
C ASP A 826 -0.27 -7.65 28.37
N CYS A 827 -0.07 -6.78 27.37
CA CYS A 827 1.21 -6.13 27.10
C CYS A 827 1.56 -5.03 28.12
N GLY A 828 0.69 -4.69 29.05
CA GLY A 828 0.89 -3.62 30.04
C GLY A 828 0.87 -2.20 29.43
N LEU A 829 0.26 -2.02 28.27
CA LEU A 829 0.25 -0.74 27.53
C LEU A 829 -1.04 0.07 27.71
N ALA A 830 -2.07 -0.50 28.33
CA ALA A 830 -3.40 0.10 28.40
C ALA A 830 -3.42 1.51 29.03
N ASP A 831 -2.57 1.77 30.04
CA ASP A 831 -2.57 3.03 30.78
C ASP A 831 -1.85 4.19 30.05
N ASN A 832 -1.17 3.89 28.92
CA ASN A 832 -0.46 4.87 28.09
C ASN A 832 -0.78 4.73 26.59
N THR A 833 -1.97 4.24 26.24
CA THR A 833 -2.36 4.07 24.83
C THR A 833 -3.70 4.74 24.56
N LEU A 834 -3.72 5.71 23.65
CA LEU A 834 -4.93 6.22 23.01
C LEU A 834 -5.52 5.13 22.13
N VAL A 835 -6.78 4.76 22.37
CA VAL A 835 -7.49 3.81 21.52
C VAL A 835 -8.57 4.54 20.75
N VAL A 836 -8.59 4.34 19.44
CA VAL A 836 -9.62 4.87 18.54
C VAL A 836 -10.32 3.69 17.85
N VAL A 837 -11.64 3.64 17.92
CA VAL A 837 -12.47 2.80 17.05
C VAL A 837 -13.19 3.69 16.07
N TYR A 838 -13.09 3.39 14.77
CA TYR A 838 -13.66 4.22 13.72
C TYR A 838 -14.24 3.37 12.57
N SER A 839 -14.96 4.03 11.67
CA SER A 839 -15.25 3.50 10.34
C SER A 839 -14.87 4.53 9.28
N ASP A 840 -14.58 4.08 8.07
CA ASP A 840 -14.36 4.94 6.91
C ASP A 840 -15.69 5.41 6.30
N HIS A 841 -16.76 4.61 6.35
CA HIS A 841 -18.12 4.97 5.98
C HIS A 841 -19.07 3.86 6.42
N GLY A 842 -20.38 4.08 6.30
CA GLY A 842 -21.38 3.01 6.36
C GLY A 842 -21.89 2.62 4.98
N MET A 843 -23.16 2.20 4.89
CA MET A 843 -23.80 1.78 3.64
C MET A 843 -25.33 1.84 3.75
N GLU A 844 -26.00 2.19 2.65
CA GLU A 844 -27.45 2.05 2.51
C GLU A 844 -27.88 0.59 2.28
N PHE A 845 -28.99 0.21 2.91
CA PHE A 845 -29.75 -1.03 2.81
C PHE A 845 -31.17 -0.75 2.29
N PHE A 846 -31.30 0.09 1.26
CA PHE A 846 -32.58 0.53 0.68
C PHE A 846 -33.44 1.41 1.59
N GLU A 847 -32.85 2.17 2.51
CA GLU A 847 -33.56 3.23 3.25
C GLU A 847 -34.08 4.32 2.30
N HIS A 848 -33.34 4.60 1.22
CA HIS A 848 -33.66 5.57 0.16
C HIS A 848 -33.58 4.94 -1.24
N ASP A 849 -34.19 3.77 -1.42
CA ASP A 849 -34.33 3.02 -2.69
C ASP A 849 -33.02 2.60 -3.39
N THR A 850 -31.86 2.88 -2.78
CA THR A 850 -30.54 2.43 -3.22
C THR A 850 -29.85 1.61 -2.13
N TRP A 851 -28.91 0.77 -2.55
CA TRP A 851 -28.01 0.06 -1.65
C TRP A 851 -26.57 0.31 -2.06
N GLY A 852 -25.64 0.23 -1.11
CA GLY A 852 -24.24 0.49 -1.37
C GLY A 852 -23.71 1.71 -0.62
N GLN A 853 -22.42 1.94 -0.76
CA GLN A 853 -21.70 3.01 -0.07
C GLN A 853 -21.74 4.29 -0.91
N GLY A 854 -22.06 5.43 -0.30
CA GLY A 854 -21.91 6.75 -0.93
C GLY A 854 -22.72 7.00 -2.20
N ASN A 855 -23.82 6.28 -2.42
CA ASN A 855 -24.71 6.51 -3.57
C ASN A 855 -25.71 7.66 -3.33
N SER A 856 -26.01 8.00 -2.09
CA SER A 856 -26.99 9.03 -1.73
C SER A 856 -26.43 9.95 -0.66
N ALA A 857 -26.70 11.25 -0.78
CA ALA A 857 -26.44 12.24 0.27
C ALA A 857 -27.66 12.44 1.20
N VAL A 858 -28.81 11.83 0.89
CA VAL A 858 -30.06 11.95 1.67
C VAL A 858 -29.99 11.13 2.95
N GLY A 859 -29.54 9.88 2.85
CA GLY A 859 -29.47 8.93 3.96
C GLY A 859 -28.37 9.23 4.97
N GLU A 860 -28.54 8.70 6.18
CA GLU A 860 -27.56 8.77 7.26
C GLU A 860 -26.70 7.50 7.34
N ALA A 861 -27.13 6.40 6.72
CA ALA A 861 -26.50 5.11 6.89
C ALA A 861 -25.12 5.03 6.23
N SER A 862 -24.90 5.78 5.13
CA SER A 862 -23.58 5.88 4.48
C SER A 862 -22.64 6.91 5.12
N PRO A 863 -23.03 8.18 5.35
CA PRO A 863 -22.08 9.21 5.78
C PRO A 863 -21.85 9.28 7.30
N ARG A 864 -22.77 8.77 8.14
CA ARG A 864 -22.64 8.82 9.60
C ARG A 864 -21.94 7.56 10.12
N ILE A 865 -20.75 7.73 10.69
CA ILE A 865 -19.88 6.65 11.18
C ILE A 865 -19.82 6.61 12.72
N PRO A 866 -19.53 5.45 13.32
CA PRO A 866 -19.15 5.39 14.72
C PRO A 866 -17.72 5.94 14.90
N LEU A 867 -17.53 6.76 15.93
CA LEU A 867 -16.22 7.19 16.38
C LEU A 867 -16.14 7.10 17.91
N VAL A 868 -15.23 6.28 18.41
CA VAL A 868 -14.92 6.16 19.84
C VAL A 868 -13.47 6.53 20.06
N ILE A 869 -13.20 7.42 21.01
CA ILE A 869 -11.85 7.78 21.45
C ILE A 869 -11.74 7.54 22.95
N ARG A 870 -10.79 6.68 23.34
CA ARG A 870 -10.43 6.46 24.74
C ARG A 870 -9.01 6.96 24.97
N ASP A 871 -8.90 8.04 25.72
CA ASP A 871 -7.63 8.47 26.32
C ASP A 871 -7.56 8.02 27.78
N PRO A 872 -6.70 7.05 28.16
CA PRO A 872 -6.59 6.58 29.54
C PRO A 872 -6.18 7.66 30.54
N ARG A 873 -5.68 8.80 30.06
CA ARG A 873 -5.26 9.95 30.85
C ARG A 873 -6.41 10.89 31.20
N CYS A 874 -7.55 10.75 30.52
CA CYS A 874 -8.78 11.51 30.77
C CYS A 874 -9.80 10.64 31.53
N PRO A 875 -10.66 11.23 32.38
CA PRO A 875 -11.82 10.53 32.90
C PRO A 875 -12.78 10.16 31.76
N ALA A 876 -13.68 9.21 32.02
CA ALA A 876 -14.72 8.85 31.07
C ALA A 876 -15.67 10.04 30.81
N ARG A 877 -15.98 10.32 29.54
CA ARG A 877 -16.96 11.33 29.12
C ARG A 877 -18.31 10.69 28.78
N GLY A 878 -18.30 9.47 28.24
CA GLY A 878 -19.48 8.80 27.71
C GLY A 878 -19.87 9.33 26.33
N ARG A 879 -21.17 9.48 26.09
CA ARG A 879 -21.72 9.86 24.78
C ARG A 879 -21.69 11.39 24.57
N VAL A 880 -21.27 11.81 23.38
CA VAL A 880 -21.29 13.19 22.87
C VAL A 880 -22.16 13.24 21.62
N ASP A 881 -23.19 14.10 21.66
CA ASP A 881 -24.18 14.23 20.58
C ASP A 881 -23.89 15.37 19.59
N ASN A 882 -22.88 16.20 19.85
CA ASN A 882 -22.44 17.24 18.92
C ASN A 882 -22.04 16.64 17.55
N VAL A 883 -22.27 17.39 16.48
CA VAL A 883 -21.83 17.01 15.14
C VAL A 883 -20.33 17.20 15.03
N VAL A 884 -19.63 16.13 14.65
CA VAL A 884 -18.18 16.10 14.41
C VAL A 884 -17.89 15.42 13.07
N ARG A 885 -16.62 15.44 12.61
CA ARG A 885 -16.27 14.94 11.28
C ARG A 885 -15.03 14.04 11.33
N SER A 886 -14.89 13.14 10.36
CA SER A 886 -13.72 12.27 10.29
C SER A 886 -12.40 13.04 10.09
N ILE A 887 -12.44 14.19 9.41
CA ILE A 887 -11.27 15.09 9.22
C ILE A 887 -10.75 15.68 10.54
N ASP A 888 -11.58 15.70 11.59
CA ASP A 888 -11.20 16.23 12.90
C ASP A 888 -10.30 15.24 13.67
N LEU A 889 -10.19 13.98 13.22
CA LEU A 889 -9.44 12.95 13.93
C LEU A 889 -7.92 13.17 13.89
N ALA A 890 -7.36 13.49 12.72
CA ALA A 890 -5.92 13.75 12.58
C ALA A 890 -5.42 14.89 13.51
N PRO A 891 -6.02 16.10 13.52
CA PRO A 891 -5.60 17.16 14.43
C PRO A 891 -5.85 16.80 15.90
N THR A 892 -6.93 16.07 16.22
CA THR A 892 -7.19 15.56 17.58
C THR A 892 -6.06 14.66 18.08
N LEU A 893 -5.63 13.71 17.27
CA LEU A 893 -4.58 12.76 17.66
C LEU A 893 -3.21 13.42 17.77
N LEU A 894 -2.92 14.43 16.95
CA LEU A 894 -1.71 15.25 17.08
C LEU A 894 -1.70 16.03 18.40
N GLU A 895 -2.81 16.70 18.74
CA GLU A 895 -2.90 17.43 20.02
C GLU A 895 -2.79 16.50 21.23
N LEU A 896 -3.51 15.37 21.22
CA LEU A 896 -3.42 14.38 22.31
C LEU A 896 -2.02 13.75 22.41
N ALA A 897 -1.27 13.68 21.31
CA ALA A 897 0.13 13.28 21.29
C ALA A 897 1.10 14.37 21.81
N GLY A 898 0.61 15.56 22.15
CA GLY A 898 1.41 16.70 22.59
C GLY A 898 2.04 17.50 21.46
N LEU A 899 1.52 17.38 20.24
CA LEU A 899 2.00 18.07 19.05
C LEU A 899 1.04 19.18 18.64
N THR A 900 1.57 20.27 18.09
CA THR A 900 0.75 21.33 17.49
C THR A 900 0.27 20.88 16.10
N PRO A 901 -1.05 20.79 15.84
CA PRO A 901 -1.55 20.51 14.51
C PRO A 901 -1.06 21.56 13.49
N PRO A 902 -0.60 21.16 12.28
CA PRO A 902 -0.17 22.12 11.26
C PRO A 902 -1.32 23.04 10.82
N ALA A 903 -0.99 24.27 10.44
CA ALA A 903 -1.99 25.27 10.04
C ALA A 903 -2.77 24.95 8.75
N GLY A 904 -2.29 24.00 7.94
CA GLY A 904 -2.91 23.60 6.66
C GLY A 904 -3.97 22.50 6.77
N LEU A 905 -4.33 22.06 7.98
CA LEU A 905 -5.40 21.08 8.20
C LEU A 905 -6.75 21.79 8.23
N ASP A 906 -7.78 21.20 7.62
CA ASP A 906 -9.16 21.72 7.64
C ASP A 906 -9.93 21.26 8.88
N GLY A 907 -9.53 20.12 9.45
CA GLY A 907 -10.11 19.57 10.66
C GLY A 907 -9.78 20.39 11.90
N VAL A 908 -10.64 20.30 12.91
CA VAL A 908 -10.42 20.91 14.23
C VAL A 908 -10.21 19.82 15.28
N SER A 909 -9.42 20.11 16.30
CA SER A 909 -9.19 19.13 17.36
C SER A 909 -10.42 18.96 18.26
N LEU A 910 -10.77 17.71 18.53
CA LEU A 910 -11.83 17.28 19.45
C LEU A 910 -11.29 16.96 20.85
N ALA A 911 -10.03 17.28 21.15
CA ALA A 911 -9.40 16.97 22.44
C ALA A 911 -10.15 17.63 23.63
N SER A 912 -10.79 18.78 23.41
CA SER A 912 -11.67 19.41 24.42
C SER A 912 -12.90 18.55 24.73
N CYS A 913 -13.48 17.87 23.74
CA CYS A 913 -14.67 17.01 23.90
C CYS A 913 -14.42 15.80 24.82
N LEU A 914 -13.16 15.43 25.07
CA LEU A 914 -12.81 14.33 25.97
C LEU A 914 -12.86 14.75 27.45
N LYS A 915 -12.90 16.04 27.75
CA LYS A 915 -12.93 16.57 29.13
C LYS A 915 -14.38 16.77 29.57
N SER A 916 -14.67 16.51 30.84
CA SER A 916 -16.03 16.65 31.39
C SER A 916 -16.52 18.11 31.42
N ASP A 917 -15.60 19.05 31.61
CA ASP A 917 -15.91 20.45 31.94
C ASP A 917 -15.67 21.41 30.76
N ALA A 918 -15.40 20.87 29.56
CA ALA A 918 -15.12 21.67 28.37
C ALA A 918 -16.24 21.52 27.34
N ASP A 919 -16.52 22.61 26.63
CA ASP A 919 -17.48 22.61 25.54
C ASP A 919 -16.92 21.86 24.33
N CYS A 920 -17.71 20.91 23.82
CA CYS A 920 -17.44 20.26 22.54
C CYS A 920 -18.05 21.11 21.43
N PRO A 921 -17.30 21.45 20.36
CA PRO A 921 -17.85 22.22 19.25
C PRO A 921 -18.96 21.43 18.54
N ASP A 922 -19.98 22.14 18.07
CA ASP A 922 -20.95 21.62 17.12
C ASP A 922 -20.56 22.11 15.72
N LEU A 923 -20.14 21.19 14.85
CA LEU A 923 -19.48 21.51 13.59
C LEU A 923 -20.42 21.33 12.40
N ASP A 924 -20.17 22.12 11.35
CA ASP A 924 -20.83 21.93 10.06
C ASP A 924 -20.17 20.74 9.35
N ALA A 925 -20.91 19.64 9.24
CA ALA A 925 -20.48 18.45 8.52
C ALA A 925 -20.94 18.52 7.05
N PHE A 926 -19.98 18.43 6.13
CA PHE A 926 -20.24 18.33 4.69
C PHE A 926 -20.05 16.89 4.23
N ASN A 927 -20.86 16.45 3.26
CA ASN A 927 -20.66 15.19 2.54
C ASN A 927 -21.04 15.33 1.07
N GLU A 928 -20.35 14.59 0.21
CA GLU A 928 -20.69 14.40 -1.20
C GLU A 928 -20.78 12.91 -1.56
N THR A 929 -21.58 12.61 -2.59
CA THR A 929 -21.63 11.25 -3.13
C THR A 929 -20.31 10.85 -3.79
N GLY A 930 -20.05 9.54 -3.80
CA GLY A 930 -18.98 8.96 -4.60
C GLY A 930 -19.38 8.85 -6.08
N ILE A 931 -18.51 8.22 -6.87
CA ILE A 931 -18.87 7.81 -8.23
C ILE A 931 -19.97 6.75 -8.16
N TRP A 932 -21.01 6.90 -8.96
CA TRP A 932 -22.06 5.90 -9.14
C TRP A 932 -21.61 4.84 -10.12
N ILE A 933 -21.72 3.58 -9.70
CA ILE A 933 -21.25 2.44 -10.49
C ILE A 933 -22.23 2.13 -11.64
N ALA A 934 -23.51 2.44 -11.43
CA ALA A 934 -24.61 2.31 -12.37
C ALA A 934 -25.64 3.42 -12.08
N ASP A 935 -26.69 3.49 -12.90
CA ASP A 935 -27.85 4.33 -12.60
C ASP A 935 -28.45 3.98 -11.23
N ILE A 936 -28.58 5.00 -10.37
CA ILE A 936 -29.09 4.84 -9.01
C ILE A 936 -30.62 4.96 -9.02
N PRO A 937 -31.35 3.96 -8.50
CA PRO A 937 -32.80 4.06 -8.31
C PRO A 937 -33.14 5.17 -7.30
N GLY A 938 -34.27 5.84 -7.50
CA GLY A 938 -34.76 6.90 -6.60
C GLY A 938 -34.22 8.32 -6.89
N LEU A 939 -33.25 8.48 -7.81
CA LEU A 939 -32.82 9.81 -8.27
C LEU A 939 -33.92 10.49 -9.13
N PRO A 940 -34.07 11.83 -9.05
CA PRO A 940 -34.99 12.58 -9.93
C PRO A 940 -34.73 12.29 -11.42
N GLU A 941 -35.78 12.30 -12.25
CA GLU A 941 -35.64 12.09 -13.70
C GLU A 941 -34.79 13.18 -14.37
N SER A 942 -34.94 14.43 -13.91
CA SER A 942 -34.18 15.59 -14.39
C SER A 942 -32.79 15.72 -13.76
N HIS A 943 -32.35 14.78 -12.94
CA HIS A 943 -31.04 14.79 -12.31
C HIS A 943 -29.90 14.70 -13.34
N LEU A 944 -28.76 15.34 -13.08
CA LEU A 944 -27.57 15.21 -13.93
C LEU A 944 -27.01 13.78 -13.86
N ARG A 945 -26.65 13.20 -15.00
CA ARG A 945 -26.17 11.81 -15.08
C ARG A 945 -24.90 11.71 -15.92
N TYR A 946 -24.19 10.62 -15.71
CA TYR A 946 -23.01 10.22 -16.48
C TYR A 946 -23.08 8.71 -16.73
N PRO A 947 -22.29 8.18 -17.69
CA PRO A 947 -22.28 6.75 -18.02
C PRO A 947 -21.91 5.82 -16.85
N ASP A 948 -22.15 4.52 -17.00
CA ASP A 948 -21.76 3.53 -16.00
C ASP A 948 -20.23 3.41 -15.86
N LEU A 949 -19.80 2.77 -14.77
CA LEU A 949 -18.39 2.66 -14.41
C LEU A 949 -17.52 2.07 -15.54
N LEU A 950 -18.02 1.12 -16.33
CA LEU A 950 -17.22 0.49 -17.38
C LEU A 950 -16.93 1.44 -18.54
N GLU A 951 -17.80 2.41 -18.77
CA GLU A 951 -17.60 3.45 -19.76
C GLU A 951 -16.72 4.60 -19.26
N LEU A 952 -16.78 4.90 -17.95
CA LEU A 952 -15.94 5.90 -17.29
C LEU A 952 -14.47 5.49 -17.20
N MET A 953 -14.20 4.18 -17.13
CA MET A 953 -12.86 3.67 -16.85
C MET A 953 -11.96 3.58 -18.09
N GLU A 954 -10.68 3.82 -17.86
CA GLU A 954 -9.60 3.50 -18.78
C GLU A 954 -8.41 2.85 -18.06
N VAL A 955 -7.40 2.44 -18.84
CA VAL A 955 -6.10 2.02 -18.34
C VAL A 955 -5.04 2.99 -18.89
N PRO A 956 -4.73 4.09 -18.18
CA PRO A 956 -3.86 5.14 -18.71
C PRO A 956 -2.46 4.61 -19.07
N ASP A 957 -1.94 3.70 -18.24
CA ASP A 957 -0.69 2.99 -18.47
C ASP A 957 -0.92 1.48 -18.53
N ARG A 958 -0.95 0.92 -19.74
CA ARG A 958 -1.13 -0.52 -19.99
C ARG A 958 0.02 -1.39 -19.47
N GLU A 959 1.22 -0.83 -19.30
CA GLU A 959 2.33 -1.56 -18.66
C GLU A 959 2.10 -1.73 -17.16
N ARG A 960 1.42 -0.78 -16.51
CA ARG A 960 1.09 -0.87 -15.08
C ARG A 960 -0.25 -1.57 -14.83
N GLY A 961 -1.24 -1.31 -15.68
CA GLY A 961 -2.57 -1.92 -15.60
C GLY A 961 -3.51 -1.26 -14.58
N THR A 962 -3.14 -0.11 -14.02
CA THR A 962 -3.97 0.65 -13.08
C THR A 962 -5.21 1.17 -13.79
N LEU A 963 -6.36 0.96 -13.18
CA LEU A 963 -7.64 1.46 -13.68
C LEU A 963 -7.87 2.86 -13.11
N ALA A 964 -8.25 3.79 -13.98
CA ALA A 964 -8.57 5.16 -13.60
C ALA A 964 -9.81 5.68 -14.33
N ILE A 965 -10.41 6.76 -13.82
CA ILE A 965 -11.44 7.50 -14.54
C ILE A 965 -10.79 8.26 -15.70
N LYS A 966 -11.47 8.29 -16.84
CA LYS A 966 -11.06 9.08 -18.00
C LYS A 966 -11.19 10.59 -17.69
N PRO A 967 -10.16 11.40 -17.96
CA PRO A 967 -10.16 12.83 -17.65
C PRO A 967 -11.33 13.62 -18.25
N GLU A 968 -11.88 13.21 -19.41
CA GLU A 968 -13.04 13.89 -20.01
C GLU A 968 -14.32 13.82 -19.16
N TYR A 969 -14.41 12.86 -18.23
CA TYR A 969 -15.59 12.71 -17.37
C TYR A 969 -15.49 13.41 -16.01
N ASP A 970 -14.31 13.91 -15.63
CA ASP A 970 -14.10 14.50 -14.30
C ASP A 970 -15.09 15.65 -14.01
N GLY A 971 -15.24 16.57 -14.97
CA GLY A 971 -16.15 17.72 -14.83
C GLY A 971 -17.62 17.31 -14.70
N VAL A 972 -18.09 16.36 -15.52
CA VAL A 972 -19.50 15.93 -15.48
C VAL A 972 -19.81 15.09 -14.23
N ILE A 973 -18.87 14.25 -13.77
CA ILE A 973 -19.01 13.49 -12.53
C ILE A 973 -19.14 14.47 -11.35
N LEU A 974 -18.24 15.45 -11.26
CA LEU A 974 -18.25 16.44 -10.19
C LEU A 974 -19.51 17.30 -10.21
N ALA A 975 -19.98 17.73 -11.38
CA ALA A 975 -21.22 18.49 -11.53
C ALA A 975 -22.45 17.69 -11.10
N ALA A 976 -22.45 16.37 -11.34
CA ALA A 976 -23.57 15.50 -11.03
C ALA A 976 -23.64 15.05 -9.56
N LYS A 977 -22.61 15.22 -8.73
CA LYS A 977 -22.65 14.75 -7.32
C LYS A 977 -23.74 15.43 -6.48
N ASP A 978 -24.49 14.61 -5.74
CA ASP A 978 -25.32 15.07 -4.63
C ASP A 978 -24.43 15.49 -3.46
N ARG A 979 -24.84 16.52 -2.73
CA ARG A 979 -24.08 17.08 -1.61
C ARG A 979 -25.00 17.42 -0.45
N MET A 980 -24.49 17.38 0.77
CA MET A 980 -25.25 17.79 1.94
C MET A 980 -24.40 18.56 2.95
N ILE A 981 -25.08 19.41 3.72
CA ILE A 981 -24.55 20.01 4.94
C ILE A 981 -25.43 19.62 6.13
N ARG A 982 -24.79 19.32 7.25
CA ARG A 982 -25.40 18.91 8.51
C ARG A 982 -24.96 19.85 9.62
N GLN A 983 -25.92 20.45 10.32
CA GLN A 983 -25.70 21.32 11.48
C GLN A 983 -26.77 21.10 12.56
N GLY A 984 -26.38 20.86 13.82
CA GLY A 984 -27.29 20.75 14.95
C GLY A 984 -28.31 19.62 14.79
N ARG A 985 -29.58 19.90 14.45
CA ARG A 985 -30.61 18.88 14.08
C ARG A 985 -30.98 18.85 12.59
N TRP A 986 -30.50 19.83 11.83
CA TRP A 986 -30.89 20.06 10.45
C TRP A 986 -29.89 19.46 9.46
N LYS A 987 -30.41 18.94 8.36
CA LYS A 987 -29.64 18.46 7.21
C LYS A 987 -30.24 19.04 5.93
N LEU A 988 -29.44 19.76 5.16
CA LEU A 988 -29.84 20.28 3.85
C LEU A 988 -29.10 19.50 2.75
N VAL A 989 -29.85 18.94 1.81
CA VAL A 989 -29.36 18.17 0.67
C VAL A 989 -29.52 19.00 -0.60
N TYR A 990 -28.47 19.05 -1.40
CA TYR A 990 -28.42 19.63 -2.74
C TYR A 990 -28.33 18.50 -3.77
N GLN A 991 -29.23 18.54 -4.77
CA GLN A 991 -29.21 17.63 -5.90
C GLN A 991 -29.20 18.42 -7.23
N PRO A 992 -28.18 18.25 -8.09
CA PRO A 992 -28.09 18.96 -9.35
C PRO A 992 -29.07 18.44 -10.40
N LEU A 993 -29.80 19.35 -11.03
CA LEU A 993 -30.78 19.07 -12.09
C LEU A 993 -30.34 19.69 -13.41
N ARG A 994 -30.87 19.22 -14.53
CA ARG A 994 -30.58 19.78 -15.87
C ARG A 994 -30.88 21.28 -15.96
N ASP A 995 -31.93 21.74 -15.28
CA ASP A 995 -32.41 23.13 -15.32
C ASP A 995 -32.17 23.89 -14.00
N GLY A 996 -31.30 23.39 -13.12
CA GLY A 996 -31.01 24.02 -11.81
C GLY A 996 -30.61 23.03 -10.74
N HIS A 997 -31.26 23.09 -9.58
CA HIS A 997 -31.01 22.19 -8.46
C HIS A 997 -32.26 22.03 -7.59
N ALA A 998 -32.34 20.91 -6.86
CA ALA A 998 -33.30 20.71 -5.79
C ALA A 998 -32.60 20.88 -4.44
N LEU A 999 -33.26 21.57 -3.51
CA LEU A 999 -32.88 21.63 -2.10
C LEU A 999 -33.92 20.89 -1.27
N ARG A 1000 -33.47 19.95 -0.44
CA ARG A 1000 -34.34 19.20 0.48
C ARG A 1000 -33.82 19.35 1.90
N LEU A 1001 -34.69 19.72 2.83
CA LEU A 1001 -34.34 19.91 4.23
C LEU A 1001 -34.94 18.78 5.07
N HIS A 1002 -34.15 18.20 5.96
CA HIS A 1002 -34.59 17.15 6.87
C HIS A 1002 -34.31 17.55 8.32
N ASP A 1003 -35.28 17.28 9.20
CA ASP A 1003 -35.17 17.41 10.65
C ASP A 1003 -34.84 16.06 11.28
N LEU A 1004 -33.57 15.82 11.59
CA LEU A 1004 -33.10 14.52 12.09
C LEU A 1004 -33.56 14.20 13.52
N ALA A 1005 -34.07 15.17 14.28
CA ALA A 1005 -34.62 14.91 15.60
C ALA A 1005 -36.04 14.32 15.53
N ALA A 1006 -36.84 14.74 14.53
CA ALA A 1006 -38.19 14.23 14.30
C ALA A 1006 -38.23 13.07 13.29
N ASP A 1007 -37.33 13.11 12.30
CA ASP A 1007 -37.21 12.12 11.23
C ASP A 1007 -35.73 11.71 11.02
N PRO A 1008 -35.19 10.85 11.91
CA PRO A 1008 -33.81 10.35 11.79
C PRO A 1008 -33.52 9.58 10.50
N ALA A 1009 -34.56 9.16 9.77
CA ALA A 1009 -34.45 8.40 8.53
C ALA A 1009 -34.48 9.29 7.28
N CYS A 1010 -34.64 10.62 7.42
CA CYS A 1010 -34.73 11.57 6.30
C CYS A 1010 -35.79 11.16 5.25
N ARG A 1011 -36.99 10.78 5.69
CA ARG A 1011 -38.09 10.39 4.78
C ARG A 1011 -38.92 11.57 4.29
N HIS A 1012 -38.99 12.64 5.08
CA HIS A 1012 -39.83 13.81 4.80
C HIS A 1012 -38.97 15.03 4.52
N ASP A 1013 -39.25 15.70 3.41
CA ASP A 1013 -38.70 17.03 3.12
C ASP A 1013 -39.56 18.10 3.82
N VAL A 1014 -38.92 18.93 4.63
CA VAL A 1014 -39.55 20.01 5.40
C VAL A 1014 -39.11 21.40 4.92
N SER A 1015 -38.46 21.49 3.75
CA SER A 1015 -37.94 22.74 3.16
C SER A 1015 -38.99 23.84 3.04
N ASP A 1016 -40.20 23.50 2.57
CA ASP A 1016 -41.32 24.46 2.42
C ASP A 1016 -41.81 25.01 3.77
N THR A 1017 -41.70 24.22 4.85
CA THR A 1017 -42.17 24.60 6.19
C THR A 1017 -41.13 25.36 7.01
N HIS A 1018 -39.85 25.25 6.65
CA HIS A 1018 -38.72 25.89 7.32
C HIS A 1018 -37.79 26.63 6.33
N PRO A 1019 -38.31 27.59 5.55
CA PRO A 1019 -37.53 28.29 4.53
C PRO A 1019 -36.41 29.16 5.13
N ASP A 1020 -36.55 29.58 6.37
CA ASP A 1020 -35.54 30.31 7.14
C ASP A 1020 -34.29 29.46 7.40
N VAL A 1021 -34.46 28.17 7.71
CA VAL A 1021 -33.36 27.21 7.90
C VAL A 1021 -32.66 26.94 6.57
N VAL A 1022 -33.42 26.80 5.47
CA VAL A 1022 -32.85 26.65 4.12
C VAL A 1022 -32.02 27.89 3.76
N ALA A 1023 -32.54 29.10 4.00
CA ALA A 1023 -31.82 30.35 3.74
C ALA A 1023 -30.54 30.50 4.57
N MET A 1024 -30.48 29.87 5.73
CA MET A 1024 -29.30 29.85 6.60
C MET A 1024 -28.24 28.83 6.16
N LEU A 1025 -28.65 27.62 5.78
CA LEU A 1025 -27.73 26.53 5.42
C LEU A 1025 -27.27 26.58 3.96
N TRP A 1026 -28.11 27.04 3.05
CA TRP A 1026 -27.81 27.04 1.61
C TRP A 1026 -26.55 27.85 1.25
N PRO A 1027 -26.35 29.09 1.74
CA PRO A 1027 -25.12 29.84 1.43
C PRO A 1027 -23.85 29.11 1.85
N ARG A 1028 -23.87 28.41 3.00
CA ARG A 1028 -22.73 27.65 3.52
C ARG A 1028 -22.43 26.43 2.64
N LEU A 1029 -23.46 25.65 2.30
CA LEU A 1029 -23.32 24.52 1.38
C LEU A 1029 -22.82 25.00 0.02
N ARG A 1030 -23.35 26.11 -0.48
CA ARG A 1030 -22.92 26.72 -1.75
C ARG A 1030 -21.46 27.17 -1.70
N THR A 1031 -20.95 27.66 -0.57
CA THR A 1031 -19.51 27.96 -0.42
C THR A 1031 -18.66 26.69 -0.58
N PHE A 1032 -19.05 25.58 0.05
CA PHE A 1032 -18.36 24.29 -0.12
C PHE A 1032 -18.45 23.75 -1.57
N ILE A 1033 -19.52 24.06 -2.28
CA ILE A 1033 -19.67 23.73 -3.71
C ILE A 1033 -18.78 24.65 -4.57
N GLY A 1034 -18.78 25.96 -4.29
CA GLY A 1034 -18.13 27.00 -5.10
C GLY A 1034 -16.61 27.04 -4.98
N THR A 1035 -16.02 26.49 -3.92
CA THR A 1035 -14.57 26.25 -3.81
C THR A 1035 -14.01 25.27 -4.87
N LEU A 1036 -14.83 24.84 -5.82
CA LEU A 1036 -14.49 23.96 -6.96
C LEU A 1036 -14.28 24.71 -8.29
N ASP A 1037 -14.73 25.97 -8.42
CA ASP A 1037 -14.79 26.68 -9.72
C ASP A 1037 -13.65 27.68 -9.99
N ASP A 1038 -12.78 27.98 -9.00
CA ASP A 1038 -11.66 28.93 -9.18
C ASP A 1038 -10.40 28.32 -9.86
N GLY A 1039 -10.55 27.20 -10.58
CA GLY A 1039 -9.43 26.49 -11.22
C GLY A 1039 -9.81 25.72 -12.47
N THR A 1040 -9.98 26.44 -13.60
CA THR A 1040 -9.88 25.92 -14.97
C THR A 1040 -10.75 24.69 -15.32
N ALA A 1041 -12.00 24.91 -15.72
CA ALA A 1041 -12.71 23.99 -16.61
C ALA A 1041 -13.37 24.78 -17.76
N PRO A 1042 -13.14 24.45 -19.03
CA PRO A 1042 -13.87 25.06 -20.13
C PRO A 1042 -15.32 24.57 -20.13
N ALA A 1043 -16.25 25.45 -20.49
CA ALA A 1043 -17.67 25.13 -20.61
C ALA A 1043 -17.89 23.92 -21.53
N PRO A 1044 -18.84 23.01 -21.21
CA PRO A 1044 -19.11 21.84 -22.04
C PRO A 1044 -19.59 22.25 -23.43
N ASP A 1045 -18.87 21.79 -24.46
CA ASP A 1045 -19.28 21.94 -25.85
C ASP A 1045 -20.52 21.07 -26.11
N GLN A 1046 -21.63 21.72 -26.49
CA GLN A 1046 -22.93 21.11 -26.74
C GLN A 1046 -23.01 20.37 -28.10
N SER A 1047 -21.90 20.04 -28.75
CA SER A 1047 -21.89 19.53 -30.13
C SER A 1047 -21.94 18.00 -30.29
N GLY A 1048 -21.99 17.23 -29.20
CA GLY A 1048 -21.87 15.76 -29.23
C GLY A 1048 -23.15 14.91 -29.36
N GLN A 1049 -24.35 15.50 -29.35
CA GLN A 1049 -25.61 14.74 -29.50
C GLN A 1049 -25.96 14.55 -30.98
N ASN A 1050 -25.24 13.68 -31.69
CA ASN A 1050 -25.75 13.00 -32.89
C ASN A 1050 -24.72 11.98 -33.41
N ARG A 1051 -24.72 10.78 -32.83
CA ARG A 1051 -24.45 9.50 -33.52
C ARG A 1051 -24.86 8.36 -32.59
N GLN A 1052 -25.91 7.66 -33.01
CA GLN A 1052 -26.53 6.48 -32.38
C GLN A 1052 -25.56 5.30 -32.27
#